data_AF-A0A177HR84-F1
#
_entry.id   AF-A0A177HR84-F1
#
_cell.length_a   1.000
_cell.length_b   1.000
_cell.length_c   1.000
_cell.angle_alpha   90.00
_cell.angle_beta   90.00
_cell.angle_gamma   90.00
#
_symmetry.space_group_name_H-M   'P 1'
#
loop_
_entity.id
_entity.type
_entity.pdbx_description
1 polymer ?
#
loop_
_entity_poly.entity_id
_entity_poly.type
_entity_poly.pdbx_seq_one_letter_code
_entity_poly.pdbx_strand_id
1 'polypeptide(L)'
;MAAEHAPTRHRGNLPGEPDLVGRRQELSEAGRLLADVRLLTLTGVAGVGKTRLARRVADQVRAAFPDGVWLVELAPLDNEGLLPQTVAGALGLRYQAAPHPTQLLVDHLRDKRALLVLDNCEHLLTGCALLTDRLLREAPRLRVLVTSRQPLRLDGESVMTVEPLPVPAPDLAYSPERLADHAAVRLFALRAGQAVQGFVLGPENLDYVVRLCRRLDGLPLAIELAAVGLRTLTAEQILHRLDQRLEPARGITAAAPPRHETLTAAIDWSFDLCSPGERALWARVSVFAGSFDLEAAEEVCSGDGIARDDVLDLVAGLVDKSILVRQEEGDRVRYRLLETIRQYGADRLAGLGLAPALQRRHRDWYHRLACRAEEEWLSPRQEQWLARLRSEHANLRAALDFSCADPAQAGPGLEIAAALWPHWICGGHLSEGRHWLGRLLRLAPDATVARGRALWVDAWLATAQGDTASARPRLAQCWSLALHLDHPPTRTRCTQHLGALALYEGDFPRAGRLLQEALAGHRAAGDRNGVMTCLYHLTMACALYGDYRAALFGEECLALCEAAGAQWSRSYALWALGLYSWRQGEARRGTELVRDALRTRWAVQDGWGMAQCLEVLAWFAASSGQPEASARMLGSAAAMWRSIGTSPSGFRHLAAGHEQTAARLRGDLGEQAYEDAFRAGAGLAPDAAVGHALHDPAPTHA
;
A
#
# COMPACT_ATOMS: atom_id res chain seq x y z
N MET A 1 41.23 -3.76 8.50
CA MET A 1 40.77 -2.50 7.88
C MET A 1 40.21 -2.79 6.50
N ALA A 2 38.92 -3.12 6.45
CA ALA A 2 38.10 -3.05 5.24
C ALA A 2 36.71 -2.69 5.76
N ALA A 3 36.38 -1.41 5.73
CA ALA A 3 35.07 -0.92 6.12
C ALA A 3 34.09 -1.26 5.00
N GLU A 4 33.33 -2.34 5.18
CA GLU A 4 32.11 -2.58 4.41
C GLU A 4 31.20 -1.36 4.59
N HIS A 5 31.08 -0.55 3.54
CA HIS A 5 30.10 0.51 3.46
C HIS A 5 28.71 -0.13 3.43
N ALA A 6 28.03 -0.16 4.58
CA ALA A 6 26.61 -0.42 4.62
C ALA A 6 25.90 0.61 3.71
N PRO A 7 25.01 0.19 2.79
CA PRO A 7 24.32 1.13 1.92
C PRO A 7 23.43 2.05 2.78
N THR A 8 23.72 3.35 2.77
CA THR A 8 22.87 4.37 3.38
C THR A 8 21.52 4.39 2.66
N ARG A 9 20.53 3.64 3.17
CA ARG A 9 19.14 3.72 2.68
C ARG A 9 18.60 5.13 2.95
N HIS A 10 18.50 5.94 1.91
CA HIS A 10 17.90 7.27 1.96
C HIS A 10 16.41 7.18 2.37
N ARG A 11 15.98 7.94 3.38
CA ARG A 11 14.56 7.99 3.83
C ARG A 11 13.62 8.37 2.66
N GLY A 12 12.50 7.65 2.51
CA GLY A 12 11.49 7.84 1.44
C GLY A 12 11.16 6.55 0.67
N ASN A 13 10.20 6.62 -0.25
CA ASN A 13 9.68 5.48 -1.04
C ASN A 13 9.78 5.70 -2.57
N LEU A 14 10.60 6.68 -3.02
CA LEU A 14 10.77 6.95 -4.45
C LEU A 14 11.39 5.75 -5.21
N PRO A 15 10.78 5.30 -6.32
CA PRO A 15 11.39 4.30 -7.19
C PRO A 15 12.55 4.91 -7.99
N GLY A 16 13.50 4.07 -8.41
CA GLY A 16 14.52 4.47 -9.38
C GLY A 16 13.90 4.61 -10.77
N GLU A 17 14.09 5.75 -11.44
CA GLU A 17 13.65 5.98 -12.82
C GLU A 17 14.84 6.25 -13.75
N PRO A 18 14.79 5.78 -15.02
CA PRO A 18 15.77 6.12 -16.03
C PRO A 18 15.70 7.62 -16.40
N ASP A 19 16.78 8.14 -16.98
CA ASP A 19 16.84 9.55 -17.37
C ASP A 19 15.79 9.94 -18.42
N LEU A 20 15.28 11.17 -18.29
CA LEU A 20 14.28 11.73 -19.18
C LEU A 20 14.93 12.36 -20.41
N VAL A 21 14.46 11.98 -21.60
CA VAL A 21 14.91 12.55 -22.86
C VAL A 21 14.40 13.98 -23.00
N GLY A 22 15.32 14.94 -23.12
CA GLY A 22 15.01 16.32 -23.52
C GLY A 22 14.30 17.19 -22.48
N ARG A 23 14.26 16.79 -21.21
CA ARG A 23 13.57 17.52 -20.12
C ARG A 23 14.47 18.27 -19.14
N ARG A 24 15.70 18.62 -19.56
CA ARG A 24 16.71 19.22 -18.67
C ARG A 24 16.30 20.60 -18.15
N GLN A 25 15.64 21.40 -18.99
CA GLN A 25 15.20 22.75 -18.61
C GLN A 25 14.07 22.67 -17.60
N GLU A 26 13.07 21.82 -17.85
CA GLU A 26 11.91 21.63 -16.98
C GLU A 26 12.33 21.04 -15.63
N LEU A 27 13.29 20.12 -15.61
CA LEU A 27 13.88 19.60 -14.36
C LEU A 27 14.54 20.73 -13.55
N SER A 28 15.34 21.58 -14.20
CA SER A 28 15.99 22.71 -13.55
C SER A 28 14.99 23.75 -13.04
N GLU A 29 13.96 24.04 -13.82
CA GLU A 29 12.91 25.00 -13.46
C GLU A 29 12.07 24.50 -12.30
N ALA A 30 11.58 23.26 -12.36
CA ALA A 30 10.81 22.64 -11.28
C ALA A 30 11.62 22.54 -9.98
N GLY A 31 12.91 22.20 -10.07
CA GLY A 31 13.83 22.19 -8.93
C GLY A 31 14.00 23.57 -8.29
N ARG A 32 14.12 24.64 -9.12
CA ARG A 32 14.18 26.02 -8.65
C ARG A 32 12.87 26.46 -8.00
N LEU A 33 11.73 26.21 -8.66
CA LEU A 33 10.41 26.55 -8.11
C LEU A 33 10.18 25.85 -6.77
N LEU A 34 10.47 24.54 -6.67
CA LEU A 34 10.39 23.82 -5.41
C LEU A 34 11.35 24.34 -4.34
N ALA A 35 12.43 25.05 -4.70
CA ALA A 35 13.33 25.69 -3.76
C ALA A 35 12.67 26.92 -3.10
N ASP A 36 11.86 27.65 -3.85
CA ASP A 36 11.26 28.94 -3.47
C ASP A 36 9.85 28.80 -2.90
N VAL A 37 9.05 27.86 -3.42
CA VAL A 37 7.64 27.67 -3.03
C VAL A 37 7.41 26.40 -2.21
N ARG A 38 6.30 26.37 -1.48
CA ARG A 38 5.88 25.21 -0.67
C ARG A 38 4.91 24.28 -1.40
N LEU A 39 4.24 24.77 -2.43
CA LEU A 39 3.32 24.00 -3.26
C LEU A 39 3.63 24.25 -4.73
N LEU A 40 4.12 23.21 -5.42
CA LEU A 40 4.30 23.22 -6.86
C LEU A 40 3.34 22.22 -7.49
N THR A 41 2.51 22.66 -8.44
CA THR A 41 1.63 21.79 -9.22
C THR A 41 2.10 21.75 -10.67
N LEU A 42 2.51 20.55 -11.09
CA LEU A 42 2.78 20.23 -12.50
C LEU A 42 1.46 19.96 -13.21
N THR A 43 1.07 20.89 -14.08
CA THR A 43 -0.12 20.78 -14.93
C THR A 43 0.26 20.39 -16.36
N GLY A 44 -0.68 19.84 -17.11
CA GLY A 44 -0.43 19.46 -18.50
C GLY A 44 -1.37 18.36 -18.97
N VAL A 45 -1.41 18.15 -20.28
CA VAL A 45 -2.28 17.16 -20.92
C VAL A 45 -1.90 15.72 -20.51
N ALA A 46 -2.79 14.77 -20.78
CA ALA A 46 -2.51 13.36 -20.58
C ALA A 46 -1.31 12.92 -21.44
N GLY A 47 -0.53 11.93 -20.97
CA GLY A 47 0.61 11.40 -21.73
C GLY A 47 1.84 12.33 -21.87
N VAL A 48 1.81 13.56 -21.34
CA VAL A 48 2.92 14.54 -21.49
C VAL A 48 4.16 14.20 -20.63
N GLY A 49 4.01 13.31 -19.65
CA GLY A 49 5.10 12.85 -18.77
C GLY A 49 5.19 13.50 -17.39
N LYS A 50 4.12 14.13 -16.88
CA LYS A 50 4.08 14.79 -15.56
C LYS A 50 4.59 13.90 -14.42
N THR A 51 4.10 12.66 -14.35
CA THR A 51 4.49 11.67 -13.33
C THR A 51 5.99 11.38 -13.36
N ARG A 52 6.53 11.07 -14.54
CA ARG A 52 7.98 10.79 -14.70
C ARG A 52 8.82 12.02 -14.37
N LEU A 53 8.36 13.22 -14.76
CA LEU A 53 9.01 14.49 -14.41
C LEU A 53 9.01 14.73 -12.90
N ALA A 54 7.86 14.62 -12.23
CA ALA A 54 7.75 14.81 -10.79
C ALA A 54 8.66 13.87 -10.00
N ARG A 55 8.72 12.59 -10.37
CA ARG A 55 9.60 11.61 -9.73
C ARG A 55 11.07 11.97 -9.91
N ARG A 56 11.48 12.38 -11.11
CA ARG A 56 12.86 12.78 -11.37
C ARG A 56 13.25 14.07 -10.65
N VAL A 57 12.34 15.06 -10.59
CA VAL A 57 12.52 16.28 -9.78
C VAL A 57 12.69 15.91 -8.31
N ALA A 58 11.80 15.08 -7.78
CA ALA A 58 11.80 14.64 -6.39
C ALA A 58 13.09 13.88 -6.01
N ASP A 59 13.62 13.05 -6.92
CA ASP A 59 14.90 12.38 -6.77
C ASP A 59 16.09 13.36 -6.78
N GLN A 60 16.10 14.33 -7.70
CA GLN A 60 17.16 15.35 -7.79
C GLN A 60 17.26 16.22 -6.53
N VAL A 61 16.13 16.54 -5.89
CA VAL A 61 16.09 17.37 -4.68
C VAL A 61 16.15 16.56 -3.38
N ARG A 62 16.29 15.23 -3.45
CA ARG A 62 16.18 14.33 -2.29
C ARG A 62 17.10 14.70 -1.13
N ALA A 63 18.32 15.16 -1.43
CA ALA A 63 19.29 15.60 -0.41
C ALA A 63 18.81 16.81 0.42
N ALA A 64 17.90 17.62 -0.11
CA ALA A 64 17.35 18.79 0.58
C ALA A 64 16.24 18.44 1.60
N PHE A 65 15.81 17.17 1.68
CA PHE A 65 14.72 16.72 2.55
C PHE A 65 15.21 15.59 3.48
N PRO A 66 15.82 15.93 4.63
CA PRO A 66 16.38 14.93 5.56
C PRO A 66 15.30 14.00 6.15
N ASP A 67 14.05 14.44 6.19
CA ASP A 67 12.91 13.66 6.67
C ASP A 67 12.23 12.82 5.56
N GLY A 68 12.84 12.81 4.36
CA GLY A 68 12.47 11.92 3.26
C GLY A 68 11.60 12.56 2.18
N VAL A 69 11.52 11.85 1.06
CA VAL A 69 10.67 12.18 -0.08
C VAL A 69 9.67 11.05 -0.30
N TRP A 70 8.39 11.40 -0.33
CA TRP A 70 7.28 10.47 -0.23
C TRP A 70 6.37 10.59 -1.45
N LEU A 71 6.35 9.56 -2.28
CA LEU A 71 5.45 9.42 -3.42
C LEU A 71 4.14 8.76 -2.97
N VAL A 72 3.03 9.44 -3.28
CA VAL A 72 1.67 8.94 -3.10
C VAL A 72 1.03 8.83 -4.47
N GLU A 73 0.91 7.59 -4.96
CA GLU A 73 0.19 7.29 -6.21
C GLU A 73 -1.31 7.27 -5.93
N LEU A 74 -2.03 8.28 -6.44
CA LEU A 74 -3.48 8.38 -6.25
C LEU A 74 -4.28 7.76 -7.39
N ALA A 75 -3.65 7.42 -8.52
CA ALA A 75 -4.34 6.83 -9.66
C ALA A 75 -5.23 5.61 -9.33
N PRO A 76 -4.84 4.70 -8.42
CA PRO A 76 -5.68 3.56 -8.05
C PRO A 76 -6.79 3.88 -7.01
N LEU A 77 -6.98 5.14 -6.62
CA LEU A 77 -7.85 5.55 -5.51
C LEU A 77 -9.10 6.28 -6.00
N ASP A 78 -10.24 5.60 -6.06
CA ASP A 78 -11.50 6.23 -6.47
C ASP A 78 -12.21 6.94 -5.30
N ASN A 79 -12.02 6.46 -4.07
CA ASN A 79 -12.74 6.96 -2.89
C ASN A 79 -11.93 8.02 -2.12
N GLU A 80 -12.38 9.27 -2.22
CA GLU A 80 -11.80 10.45 -1.55
C GLU A 80 -11.70 10.29 -0.02
N GLY A 81 -12.62 9.55 0.61
CA GLY A 81 -12.62 9.33 2.06
C GLY A 81 -11.44 8.49 2.58
N LEU A 82 -10.68 7.87 1.67
CA LEU A 82 -9.47 7.08 1.95
C LEU A 82 -8.17 7.82 1.59
N LEU A 83 -8.26 9.08 1.12
CA LEU A 83 -7.10 9.86 0.71
C LEU A 83 -6.10 10.08 1.87
N PRO A 84 -6.52 10.57 3.06
CA PRO A 84 -5.58 10.70 4.18
C PRO A 84 -4.90 9.39 4.59
N GLN A 85 -5.61 8.26 4.52
CA GLN A 85 -5.10 6.93 4.86
C GLN A 85 -4.08 6.46 3.81
N THR A 86 -4.33 6.75 2.53
CA THR A 86 -3.40 6.45 1.44
C THR A 86 -2.13 7.26 1.57
N VAL A 87 -2.23 8.55 1.89
CA VAL A 87 -1.06 9.40 2.20
C VAL A 87 -0.31 8.85 3.42
N ALA A 88 -1.01 8.54 4.51
CA ALA A 88 -0.40 7.97 5.72
C ALA A 88 0.35 6.67 5.42
N GLY A 89 -0.26 5.75 4.66
CA GLY A 89 0.36 4.50 4.24
C GLY A 89 1.64 4.71 3.43
N ALA A 90 1.66 5.69 2.52
CA ALA A 90 2.86 6.04 1.76
C ALA A 90 3.99 6.59 2.63
N LEU A 91 3.67 7.34 3.70
CA LEU A 91 4.63 7.79 4.71
C LEU A 91 5.09 6.67 5.67
N GLY A 92 4.55 5.45 5.53
CA GLY A 92 4.78 4.36 6.47
C GLY A 92 4.08 4.57 7.82
N LEU A 93 3.13 5.51 7.90
CA LEU A 93 2.29 5.72 9.07
C LEU A 93 1.18 4.69 9.04
N ARG A 94 1.31 3.69 9.90
CA ARG A 94 0.28 2.67 10.09
C ARG A 94 -0.76 3.30 11.01
N TYR A 95 -2.04 3.16 10.69
CA TYR A 95 -3.06 4.02 11.29
C TYR A 95 -3.87 3.25 12.33
N GLN A 96 -3.78 3.61 13.62
CA GLN A 96 -4.46 2.84 14.67
C GLN A 96 -5.13 3.57 15.85
N ALA A 97 -5.10 4.88 16.08
CA ALA A 97 -5.97 5.42 17.18
C ALA A 97 -6.46 6.86 17.08
N ALA A 98 -6.20 7.59 15.98
CA ALA A 98 -6.84 8.89 15.81
C ALA A 98 -8.27 8.71 15.26
N PRO A 99 -9.28 9.45 15.74
CA PRO A 99 -10.55 9.60 15.02
C PRO A 99 -10.41 10.45 13.75
N HIS A 100 -9.23 11.06 13.51
CA HIS A 100 -8.99 12.03 12.44
C HIS A 100 -7.67 11.73 11.68
N PRO A 101 -7.73 11.01 10.53
CA PRO A 101 -6.57 10.69 9.69
C PRO A 101 -5.67 11.87 9.35
N THR A 102 -6.28 13.01 9.07
CA THR A 102 -5.57 14.22 8.73
C THR A 102 -4.75 14.79 9.89
N GLN A 103 -5.24 14.66 11.14
CA GLN A 103 -4.51 15.18 12.30
C GLN A 103 -3.21 14.41 12.54
N LEU A 104 -3.21 13.09 12.32
CA LEU A 104 -2.00 12.28 12.42
C LEU A 104 -0.94 12.73 11.41
N LEU A 105 -1.35 12.97 10.16
CA LEU A 105 -0.45 13.47 9.12
C LEU A 105 0.16 14.81 9.52
N VAL A 106 -0.67 15.71 10.05
CA VAL A 106 -0.22 16.99 10.59
C VAL A 106 0.81 16.78 11.71
N ASP A 107 0.47 16.02 12.75
CA ASP A 107 1.33 15.86 13.92
C ASP A 107 2.65 15.20 13.54
N HIS A 108 2.63 14.27 12.57
CA HIS A 108 3.83 13.65 12.04
C HIS A 108 4.71 14.62 11.24
N LEU A 109 4.11 15.48 10.42
CA LEU A 109 4.82 16.36 9.49
C LEU A 109 5.17 17.73 10.09
N ARG A 110 4.56 18.12 11.22
CA ARG A 110 4.66 19.45 11.83
C ARG A 110 6.10 19.96 11.90
N ASP A 111 7.01 19.15 12.44
CA ASP A 111 8.40 19.53 12.66
C ASP A 111 9.37 19.02 11.58
N LYS A 112 8.84 18.37 10.53
CA LYS A 112 9.63 17.66 9.51
C LYS A 112 9.87 18.50 8.27
N ARG A 113 11.08 18.39 7.73
CA ARG A 113 11.46 18.89 6.42
C ARG A 113 11.39 17.75 5.40
N ALA A 114 10.17 17.46 4.96
CA ALA A 114 9.84 16.41 3.99
C ALA A 114 9.26 16.98 2.70
N LEU A 115 9.35 16.20 1.62
CA LEU A 115 8.66 16.45 0.35
C LEU A 115 7.58 15.40 0.13
N LEU A 116 6.34 15.84 -0.07
CA LEU A 116 5.21 15.00 -0.42
C LEU A 116 4.90 15.14 -1.92
N VAL A 117 4.98 14.05 -2.67
CA VAL A 117 4.63 14.01 -4.10
C VAL A 117 3.25 13.36 -4.23
N LEU A 118 2.23 14.14 -4.57
CA LEU A 118 0.88 13.66 -4.85
C LEU A 118 0.72 13.47 -6.36
N ASP A 119 0.68 12.22 -6.80
CA ASP A 119 0.65 11.88 -8.23
C ASP A 119 -0.77 11.53 -8.67
N ASN A 120 -1.21 12.14 -9.77
CA ASN A 120 -2.53 11.96 -10.41
C ASN A 120 -3.73 12.51 -9.63
N CYS A 121 -3.67 13.73 -9.09
CA CYS A 121 -4.73 14.32 -8.27
C CYS A 121 -6.03 14.69 -9.01
N GLU A 122 -6.10 14.56 -10.34
CA GLU A 122 -7.16 15.11 -11.19
C GLU A 122 -8.58 14.58 -10.92
N HIS A 123 -8.71 13.38 -10.35
CA HIS A 123 -10.00 12.78 -9.97
C HIS A 123 -10.37 13.02 -8.49
N LEU A 124 -9.44 13.54 -7.68
CA LEU A 124 -9.60 13.82 -6.25
C LEU A 124 -9.23 15.28 -5.91
N LEU A 125 -9.47 16.22 -6.83
CA LEU A 125 -9.02 17.61 -6.70
C LEU A 125 -9.46 18.25 -5.39
N THR A 126 -10.74 18.13 -5.03
CA THR A 126 -11.30 18.70 -3.80
C THR A 126 -10.60 18.16 -2.56
N GLY A 127 -10.49 16.83 -2.44
CA GLY A 127 -9.85 16.18 -1.29
C GLY A 127 -8.37 16.47 -1.19
N CYS A 128 -7.67 16.48 -2.33
CA CYS A 128 -6.26 16.83 -2.39
C CYS A 128 -6.02 18.28 -1.99
N ALA A 129 -6.89 19.20 -2.43
CA ALA A 129 -6.80 20.61 -2.05
C ALA A 129 -7.02 20.79 -0.54
N LEU A 130 -8.10 20.22 0.02
CA LEU A 130 -8.42 20.32 1.45
C LEU A 130 -7.32 19.72 2.34
N LEU A 131 -6.79 18.56 1.96
CA LEU A 131 -5.71 17.90 2.70
C LEU A 131 -4.41 18.71 2.62
N THR A 132 -4.03 19.15 1.42
CA THR A 132 -2.79 19.89 1.17
C THR A 132 -2.80 21.24 1.89
N ASP A 133 -3.91 21.97 1.82
CA ASP A 133 -4.09 23.24 2.53
C ASP A 133 -3.87 23.08 4.04
N ARG A 134 -4.50 22.08 4.66
CA ARG A 134 -4.34 21.81 6.08
C ARG A 134 -2.91 21.42 6.44
N LEU A 135 -2.28 20.54 5.67
CA LEU A 135 -0.88 20.14 5.92
C LEU A 135 0.08 21.32 5.78
N LEU A 136 -0.08 22.17 4.77
CA LEU A 136 0.78 23.32 4.57
C LEU A 136 0.61 24.39 5.66
N ARG A 137 -0.61 24.55 6.21
CA ARG A 137 -0.86 25.46 7.33
C ARG A 137 -0.18 24.99 8.62
N GLU A 138 -0.23 23.70 8.91
CA GLU A 138 0.19 23.14 10.19
C GLU A 138 1.62 22.55 10.20
N ALA A 139 2.24 22.33 9.04
CA ALA A 139 3.61 21.82 8.90
C ALA A 139 4.51 22.81 8.12
N PRO A 140 5.08 23.85 8.76
CA PRO A 140 5.74 24.97 8.08
C PRO A 140 6.94 24.60 7.20
N ARG A 141 7.57 23.45 7.45
CA ARG A 141 8.74 22.95 6.69
C ARG A 141 8.39 21.91 5.61
N LEU A 142 7.12 21.53 5.50
CA LEU A 142 6.63 20.64 4.45
C LEU A 142 6.59 21.36 3.10
N ARG A 143 6.99 20.63 2.06
CA ARG A 143 6.75 21.00 0.65
C ARG A 143 5.94 19.91 -0.04
N VAL A 144 5.12 20.32 -1.00
CA VAL A 144 4.23 19.44 -1.76
C VAL A 144 4.43 19.65 -3.26
N LEU A 145 4.63 18.55 -3.98
CA LEU A 145 4.69 18.49 -5.44
C LEU A 145 3.47 17.71 -5.94
N VAL A 146 2.66 18.32 -6.78
CA VAL A 146 1.42 17.72 -7.28
C VAL A 146 1.52 17.48 -8.78
N THR A 147 1.03 16.33 -9.26
CA THR A 147 0.76 16.13 -10.70
C THR A 147 -0.75 16.05 -10.93
N SER A 148 -1.24 16.85 -11.88
CA SER A 148 -2.68 16.91 -12.18
C SER A 148 -2.92 17.50 -13.57
N ARG A 149 -4.10 17.28 -14.16
CA ARG A 149 -4.56 18.05 -15.34
C ARG A 149 -4.89 19.50 -15.02
N GLN A 150 -5.30 19.78 -13.78
CA GLN A 150 -5.76 21.10 -13.33
C GLN A 150 -5.10 21.47 -11.99
N PRO A 151 -4.87 22.77 -11.71
CA PRO A 151 -4.32 23.21 -10.42
C PRO A 151 -5.30 22.93 -9.28
N LEU A 152 -4.78 22.83 -8.05
CA LEU A 152 -5.59 22.66 -6.84
C LEU A 152 -6.33 23.94 -6.44
N ARG A 153 -5.90 25.09 -6.96
CA ARG A 153 -6.42 26.44 -6.69
C ARG A 153 -6.27 26.85 -5.23
N LEU A 154 -5.09 26.60 -4.66
CA LEU A 154 -4.73 26.98 -3.30
C LEU A 154 -3.89 28.26 -3.28
N ASP A 155 -3.99 29.03 -2.19
CA ASP A 155 -3.14 30.19 -1.98
C ASP A 155 -1.67 29.78 -1.84
N GLY A 156 -0.77 30.46 -2.56
CA GLY A 156 0.65 30.12 -2.60
C GLY A 156 1.01 28.91 -3.48
N GLU A 157 0.05 28.37 -4.24
CA GLU A 157 0.30 27.39 -5.29
C GLU A 157 1.06 28.03 -6.46
N SER A 158 2.24 27.49 -6.77
CA SER A 158 2.92 27.75 -8.03
C SER A 158 2.52 26.69 -9.05
N VAL A 159 2.06 27.12 -10.22
CA VAL A 159 1.68 26.20 -11.30
C VAL A 159 2.77 26.22 -12.37
N MET A 160 3.29 25.05 -12.71
CA MET A 160 4.19 24.86 -13.85
C MET A 160 3.49 24.00 -14.89
N THR A 161 3.35 24.53 -16.11
CA THR A 161 2.78 23.77 -17.22
C THR A 161 3.87 22.95 -17.90
N VAL A 162 3.68 21.64 -17.91
CA VAL A 162 4.54 20.69 -18.63
C VAL A 162 4.08 20.65 -20.08
N GLU A 163 4.83 21.31 -20.95
CA GLU A 163 4.59 21.30 -22.39
C GLU A 163 4.99 19.96 -23.02
N PRO A 164 4.46 19.60 -24.20
CA PRO A 164 4.98 18.49 -25.00
C PRO A 164 6.47 18.65 -25.35
N LEU A 165 7.10 17.58 -25.84
CA LEU A 165 8.50 17.66 -26.25
C LEU A 165 8.63 18.57 -27.48
N PRO A 166 9.70 19.38 -27.56
CA PRO A 166 9.95 20.22 -28.73
C PRO A 166 10.10 19.36 -29.98
N VAL A 167 9.35 19.73 -31.00
CA VAL A 167 9.39 19.16 -32.36
C VAL A 167 10.06 20.15 -33.32
N PRO A 168 10.80 19.70 -34.34
CA PRO A 168 11.44 20.60 -35.29
C PRO A 168 10.40 21.45 -36.04
N ALA A 169 10.60 22.77 -36.14
CA ALA A 169 9.68 23.65 -36.91
C ALA A 169 9.72 23.35 -38.44
N PRO A 170 8.60 23.41 -39.17
CA PRO A 170 8.53 23.07 -40.60
C PRO A 170 9.26 24.04 -41.53
N ASP A 171 9.43 25.27 -41.11
CA ASP A 171 9.90 26.45 -41.83
C ASP A 171 11.36 26.80 -41.56
N LEU A 172 12.01 26.07 -40.65
CA LEU A 172 13.43 26.22 -40.33
C LEU A 172 14.25 25.09 -40.98
N ALA A 173 15.31 25.47 -41.69
CA ALA A 173 16.27 24.51 -42.25
C ALA A 173 17.18 23.98 -41.14
N TYR A 174 17.04 22.71 -40.79
CA TYR A 174 17.90 22.01 -39.83
C TYR A 174 18.85 21.08 -40.58
N SER A 175 20.07 20.92 -40.08
CA SER A 175 20.93 19.82 -40.53
C SER A 175 20.38 18.48 -40.01
N PRO A 176 20.67 17.34 -40.67
CA PRO A 176 20.22 16.03 -40.23
C PRO A 176 20.60 15.69 -38.78
N GLU A 177 21.80 16.10 -38.36
CA GLU A 177 22.31 15.89 -36.99
C GLU A 177 21.48 16.69 -35.99
N ARG A 178 21.16 17.95 -36.31
CA ARG A 178 20.30 18.78 -35.46
C ARG A 178 18.88 18.25 -35.36
N LEU A 179 18.32 17.68 -36.44
CA LEU A 179 17.00 17.03 -36.40
C LEU A 179 17.03 15.81 -35.48
N ALA A 180 18.07 14.98 -35.60
CA ALA A 180 18.25 13.81 -34.76
C ALA A 180 18.38 14.18 -33.28
N ASP A 181 18.90 15.37 -32.95
CA ASP A 181 19.06 15.84 -31.57
C ASP A 181 17.78 16.42 -30.92
N HIS A 182 16.71 16.67 -31.69
CA HIS A 182 15.45 17.16 -31.14
C HIS A 182 14.80 16.14 -30.20
N ALA A 183 14.27 16.60 -29.07
CA ALA A 183 13.82 15.72 -27.99
C ALA A 183 12.77 14.69 -28.42
N ALA A 184 11.78 15.09 -29.23
CA ALA A 184 10.75 14.18 -29.74
C ALA A 184 11.34 13.11 -30.68
N VAL A 185 12.25 13.51 -31.58
CA VAL A 185 12.92 12.62 -32.55
C VAL A 185 13.86 11.65 -31.84
N ARG A 186 14.62 12.12 -30.85
CA ARG A 186 15.46 11.29 -29.99
C ARG A 186 14.64 10.26 -29.22
N LEU A 187 13.51 10.67 -28.65
CA LEU A 187 12.62 9.76 -27.94
C LEU A 187 12.10 8.68 -28.90
N PHE A 188 11.66 9.08 -30.10
CA PHE A 188 11.20 8.14 -31.12
C PHE A 188 12.31 7.14 -31.49
N ALA A 189 13.52 7.62 -31.81
CA ALA A 189 14.64 6.77 -32.19
C ALA A 189 15.06 5.80 -31.08
N LEU A 190 15.09 6.28 -29.82
CA LEU A 190 15.37 5.44 -28.66
C LEU A 190 14.37 4.30 -28.52
N ARG A 191 13.08 4.59 -28.70
CA ARG A 191 12.00 3.60 -28.58
C ARG A 191 11.91 2.69 -29.79
N ALA A 192 12.18 3.21 -30.98
CA ALA A 192 12.27 2.44 -32.21
C ALA A 192 13.40 1.40 -32.14
N GLY A 193 14.57 1.77 -31.61
CA GLY A 193 15.68 0.84 -31.39
C GLY A 193 15.38 -0.25 -30.35
N GLN A 194 14.49 0.03 -29.39
CA GLN A 194 13.98 -0.99 -28.45
C GLN A 194 12.90 -1.89 -29.09
N ALA A 195 12.12 -1.35 -30.02
CA ALA A 195 11.05 -2.07 -30.68
C ALA A 195 11.54 -2.96 -31.83
N VAL A 196 12.54 -2.51 -32.59
CA VAL A 196 13.09 -3.16 -33.78
C VAL A 196 14.62 -3.22 -33.66
N GLN A 197 15.17 -4.43 -33.56
CA GLN A 197 16.63 -4.63 -33.52
C GLN A 197 17.27 -4.07 -34.80
N GLY A 198 18.34 -3.29 -34.63
CA GLY A 198 19.06 -2.69 -35.75
C GLY A 198 18.41 -1.45 -36.37
N PHE A 199 17.33 -0.91 -35.78
CA PHE A 199 16.80 0.37 -36.21
C PHE A 199 17.86 1.47 -36.05
N VAL A 200 18.16 2.16 -37.15
CA VAL A 200 19.06 3.32 -37.19
C VAL A 200 18.29 4.48 -37.81
N LEU A 201 18.34 5.64 -37.15
CA LEU A 201 17.80 6.88 -37.72
C LEU A 201 18.77 7.37 -38.80
N GLY A 202 18.29 7.45 -40.03
CA GLY A 202 19.09 7.72 -41.22
C GLY A 202 18.38 8.63 -42.24
N PRO A 203 19.08 9.08 -43.29
CA PRO A 203 18.50 9.99 -44.30
C PRO A 203 17.19 9.50 -44.91
N GLU A 204 17.02 8.18 -45.03
CA GLU A 204 15.86 7.52 -45.62
C GLU A 204 14.59 7.55 -44.77
N ASN A 205 14.71 7.70 -43.45
CA ASN A 205 13.57 7.66 -42.52
C ASN A 205 13.38 8.93 -41.69
N LEU A 206 14.40 9.81 -41.65
CA LEU A 206 14.41 11.00 -40.80
C LEU A 206 13.24 11.95 -41.08
N ASP A 207 12.90 12.22 -42.34
CA ASP A 207 11.78 13.11 -42.69
C ASP A 207 10.45 12.56 -42.17
N TYR A 208 10.18 11.27 -42.37
CA TYR A 208 8.98 10.60 -41.88
C TYR A 208 8.91 10.64 -40.35
N VAL A 209 10.02 10.41 -39.65
CA VAL A 209 10.07 10.48 -38.18
C VAL A 209 9.82 11.91 -37.68
N VAL A 210 10.37 12.93 -38.33
CA VAL A 210 10.12 14.33 -37.98
C VAL A 210 8.64 14.67 -38.18
N ARG A 211 8.06 14.29 -39.31
CA ARG A 211 6.63 14.49 -39.60
C ARG A 211 5.73 13.73 -38.63
N LEU A 212 6.09 12.52 -38.25
CA LEU A 212 5.40 11.76 -37.19
C LEU A 212 5.44 12.48 -35.86
N CYS A 213 6.61 12.92 -35.41
CA CYS A 213 6.76 13.64 -34.14
C CYS A 213 5.91 14.91 -34.11
N ARG A 214 5.84 15.65 -35.23
CA ARG A 214 4.95 16.80 -35.40
C ARG A 214 3.49 16.40 -35.32
N ARG A 215 3.08 15.34 -36.03
CA ARG A 215 1.69 14.87 -36.06
C ARG A 215 1.20 14.36 -34.71
N LEU A 216 2.13 13.86 -33.89
CA LEU A 216 1.89 13.42 -32.52
C LEU A 216 2.02 14.56 -31.50
N ASP A 217 2.11 15.82 -31.95
CA ASP A 217 2.23 17.03 -31.13
C ASP A 217 3.37 16.99 -30.09
N GLY A 218 4.42 16.20 -30.34
CA GLY A 218 5.51 16.02 -29.37
C GLY A 218 5.12 15.30 -28.08
N LEU A 219 3.95 14.65 -28.02
CA LEU A 219 3.47 13.97 -26.81
C LEU A 219 4.27 12.68 -26.57
N PRO A 220 5.02 12.55 -25.46
CA PRO A 220 5.88 11.39 -25.19
C PRO A 220 5.16 10.05 -25.28
N LEU A 221 3.97 9.92 -24.67
CA LEU A 221 3.22 8.67 -24.72
C LEU A 221 2.79 8.32 -26.15
N ALA A 222 2.34 9.31 -26.93
CA ALA A 222 1.93 9.10 -28.32
C ALA A 222 3.13 8.69 -29.22
N ILE A 223 4.30 9.31 -28.98
CA ILE A 223 5.56 8.95 -29.63
C ILE A 223 6.00 7.52 -29.27
N GLU A 224 5.92 7.15 -27.99
CA GLU A 224 6.24 5.81 -27.50
C GLU A 224 5.34 4.75 -28.16
N LEU A 225 4.04 5.01 -28.21
CA LEU A 225 3.07 4.13 -28.89
C LEU A 225 3.39 4.02 -30.39
N ALA A 226 3.62 5.14 -31.08
CA ALA A 226 3.92 5.15 -32.52
C ALA A 226 5.21 4.38 -32.86
N ALA A 227 6.27 4.55 -32.06
CA ALA A 227 7.54 3.86 -32.27
C ALA A 227 7.40 2.33 -32.18
N VAL A 228 6.51 1.82 -31.33
CA VAL A 228 6.24 0.38 -31.22
C VAL A 228 5.58 -0.18 -32.48
N GLY A 229 4.84 0.64 -33.23
CA GLY A 229 4.25 0.26 -34.52
C GLY A 229 5.27 -0.09 -35.60
N LEU A 230 6.54 0.29 -35.43
CA LEU A 230 7.60 -0.06 -36.38
C LEU A 230 7.86 -1.56 -36.47
N ARG A 231 7.35 -2.36 -35.51
CA ARG A 231 7.38 -3.82 -35.58
C ARG A 231 6.58 -4.37 -36.76
N THR A 232 5.58 -3.63 -37.24
CA THR A 232 4.65 -4.09 -38.28
C THR A 232 4.58 -3.18 -39.50
N LEU A 233 4.90 -1.90 -39.35
CA LEU A 233 4.76 -0.88 -40.39
C LEU A 233 6.03 -0.03 -40.52
N THR A 234 6.25 0.57 -41.68
CA THR A 234 7.29 1.60 -41.83
C THR A 234 6.85 2.94 -41.22
N ALA A 235 7.80 3.82 -40.89
CA ALA A 235 7.48 5.17 -40.40
C ALA A 235 6.53 5.94 -41.35
N GLU A 236 6.72 5.78 -42.66
CA GLU A 236 5.83 6.34 -43.68
C GLU A 236 4.40 5.80 -43.59
N GLN A 237 4.24 4.48 -43.47
CA GLN A 237 2.91 3.85 -43.36
C GLN A 237 2.19 4.27 -42.07
N ILE A 238 2.92 4.44 -40.97
CA ILE A 238 2.36 4.95 -39.71
C ILE A 238 1.86 6.38 -39.89
N LEU A 239 2.67 7.23 -40.52
CA LEU A 239 2.32 8.64 -40.77
C LEU A 239 1.05 8.76 -41.61
N HIS A 240 0.99 8.02 -42.72
CA HIS A 240 -0.17 8.04 -43.61
C HIS A 240 -1.47 7.64 -42.90
N ARG A 241 -1.42 6.65 -42.00
CA ARG A 241 -2.60 6.20 -41.25
C ARG A 241 -3.04 7.18 -40.16
N LEU A 242 -2.09 7.83 -39.48
CA LEU A 242 -2.41 8.90 -38.52
C LEU A 242 -3.08 10.08 -39.23
N ASP A 243 -2.61 10.43 -40.43
CA ASP A 243 -3.19 11.51 -41.22
C ASP A 243 -4.65 11.26 -41.59
N GLN A 244 -5.02 10.02 -41.95
CA GLN A 244 -6.42 9.66 -42.29
C GLN A 244 -7.41 9.80 -41.13
N ARG A 245 -6.96 9.72 -39.88
CA ARG A 245 -7.84 9.75 -38.69
C ARG A 245 -7.96 11.12 -38.02
N LEU A 246 -6.90 11.89 -38.17
CA LEU A 246 -6.85 13.28 -37.70
C LEU A 246 -7.39 14.24 -38.78
N GLU A 247 -7.93 13.74 -39.90
CA GLU A 247 -8.80 14.52 -40.76
C GLU A 247 -10.15 14.74 -40.04
N PRO A 248 -10.63 15.98 -39.90
CA PRO A 248 -11.84 16.26 -39.15
C PRO A 248 -13.03 15.59 -39.83
N ALA A 249 -13.64 14.62 -39.13
CA ALA A 249 -15.00 14.19 -39.43
C ALA A 249 -15.90 15.44 -39.40
N ARG A 250 -16.32 15.91 -40.57
CA ARG A 250 -17.20 17.06 -40.72
C ARG A 250 -18.50 16.78 -39.97
N GLY A 251 -18.63 17.33 -38.76
CA GLY A 251 -19.89 17.46 -38.05
C GLY A 251 -19.98 16.81 -36.67
N ILE A 252 -19.09 17.13 -35.73
CA ILE A 252 -19.40 17.05 -34.29
C ILE A 252 -18.85 18.31 -33.62
N THR A 253 -19.69 19.00 -32.85
CA THR A 253 -19.40 20.24 -32.12
C THR A 253 -18.16 20.10 -31.23
N ALA A 254 -17.11 20.86 -31.54
CA ALA A 254 -15.82 20.88 -30.86
C ALA A 254 -15.93 21.47 -29.44
N ALA A 255 -15.71 20.63 -28.43
CA ALA A 255 -15.54 21.06 -27.04
C ALA A 255 -14.21 20.58 -26.42
N ALA A 256 -13.41 19.78 -27.13
CA ALA A 256 -12.11 19.29 -26.66
C ALA A 256 -10.95 20.09 -27.30
N PRO A 257 -9.86 20.39 -26.56
CA PRO A 257 -8.67 21.01 -27.15
C PRO A 257 -8.04 20.09 -28.22
N PRO A 258 -7.50 20.63 -29.34
CA PRO A 258 -6.95 19.85 -30.46
C PRO A 258 -5.92 18.78 -30.05
N ARG A 259 -5.15 19.03 -28.98
CA ARG A 259 -4.10 18.12 -28.49
C ARG A 259 -4.64 16.87 -27.77
N HIS A 260 -5.87 16.92 -27.25
CA HIS A 260 -6.52 15.73 -26.69
C HIS A 260 -6.91 14.75 -27.82
N GLU A 261 -7.27 15.28 -28.98
CA GLU A 261 -7.60 14.50 -30.18
C GLU A 261 -6.36 13.74 -30.68
N THR A 262 -5.17 14.35 -30.64
CA THR A 262 -3.91 13.71 -31.04
C THR A 262 -3.54 12.49 -30.19
N LEU A 263 -3.66 12.59 -28.85
CA LEU A 263 -3.39 11.44 -27.98
C LEU A 263 -4.45 10.34 -28.16
N THR A 264 -5.72 10.73 -28.23
CA THR A 264 -6.82 9.80 -28.50
C THR A 264 -6.61 9.09 -29.84
N ALA A 265 -6.20 9.80 -30.90
CA ALA A 265 -5.91 9.22 -32.21
C ALA A 265 -4.73 8.24 -32.18
N ALA A 266 -3.68 8.54 -31.41
CA ALA A 266 -2.56 7.62 -31.22
C ALA A 266 -3.00 6.35 -30.45
N ILE A 267 -3.82 6.49 -29.42
CA ILE A 267 -4.38 5.36 -28.65
C ILE A 267 -5.34 4.55 -29.51
N ASP A 268 -6.24 5.20 -30.26
CA ASP A 268 -7.16 4.57 -31.22
C ASP A 268 -6.37 3.79 -32.27
N TRP A 269 -5.26 4.32 -32.76
CA TRP A 269 -4.40 3.61 -33.69
C TRP A 269 -3.72 2.39 -33.05
N SER A 270 -3.18 2.51 -31.83
CA SER A 270 -2.62 1.35 -31.12
C SER A 270 -3.68 0.29 -30.85
N PHE A 271 -4.90 0.71 -30.53
CA PHE A 271 -6.06 -0.16 -30.41
C PHE A 271 -6.39 -0.83 -31.74
N ASP A 272 -6.23 -0.13 -32.87
CA ASP A 272 -6.49 -0.73 -34.17
C ASP A 272 -5.41 -1.70 -34.67
N LEU A 273 -4.18 -1.56 -34.19
CA LEU A 273 -3.14 -2.57 -34.40
C LEU A 273 -3.34 -3.82 -33.54
N CYS A 274 -4.15 -3.75 -32.49
CA CYS A 274 -4.50 -4.91 -31.70
C CYS A 274 -5.44 -5.84 -32.50
N SER A 275 -5.22 -7.15 -32.37
CA SER A 275 -6.16 -8.15 -32.85
C SER A 275 -7.53 -7.98 -32.15
N PRO A 276 -8.63 -8.51 -32.70
CA PRO A 276 -9.93 -8.44 -32.03
C PRO A 276 -9.91 -8.99 -30.60
N GLY A 277 -9.16 -10.08 -30.36
CA GLY A 277 -8.97 -10.65 -29.03
C GLY A 277 -8.17 -9.73 -28.10
N GLU A 278 -7.13 -9.08 -28.60
CA GLU A 278 -6.31 -8.15 -27.80
C GLU A 278 -7.07 -6.88 -27.44
N ARG A 279 -7.89 -6.35 -28.37
CA ARG A 279 -8.77 -5.20 -28.12
C ARG A 279 -9.79 -5.52 -27.03
N ALA A 280 -10.42 -6.69 -27.12
CA ALA A 280 -11.32 -7.16 -26.10
C ALA A 280 -10.58 -7.31 -24.77
N LEU A 281 -9.42 -7.98 -24.74
CA LEU A 281 -8.65 -8.15 -23.51
C LEU A 281 -8.25 -6.81 -22.88
N TRP A 282 -7.76 -5.84 -23.66
CA TRP A 282 -7.42 -4.51 -23.17
C TRP A 282 -8.62 -3.83 -22.50
N ALA A 283 -9.80 -3.83 -23.14
CA ALA A 283 -11.00 -3.30 -22.50
C ALA A 283 -11.31 -4.03 -21.18
N ARG A 284 -11.13 -5.36 -21.12
CA ARG A 284 -11.41 -6.14 -19.91
C ARG A 284 -10.43 -5.91 -18.77
N VAL A 285 -9.13 -5.89 -19.05
CA VAL A 285 -8.09 -5.67 -18.02
C VAL A 285 -8.11 -4.24 -17.45
N SER A 286 -8.84 -3.31 -18.06
CA SER A 286 -9.05 -1.98 -17.48
C SER A 286 -9.83 -1.97 -16.16
N VAL A 287 -10.50 -3.09 -15.82
CA VAL A 287 -11.22 -3.27 -14.56
C VAL A 287 -10.29 -3.33 -13.34
N PHE A 288 -9.01 -3.69 -13.55
CA PHE A 288 -8.01 -3.70 -12.48
C PHE A 288 -7.56 -2.27 -12.18
N ALA A 289 -7.67 -1.86 -10.92
CA ALA A 289 -7.24 -0.53 -10.47
C ALA A 289 -5.71 -0.43 -10.33
N GLY A 290 -5.04 -1.55 -10.07
CA GLY A 290 -3.59 -1.65 -9.94
C GLY A 290 -2.97 -2.62 -10.94
N SER A 291 -1.79 -3.14 -10.56
CA SER A 291 -1.20 -4.26 -11.30
C SER A 291 -1.97 -5.56 -11.03
N PHE A 292 -1.87 -6.54 -11.93
CA PHE A 292 -2.50 -7.85 -11.79
C PHE A 292 -1.54 -8.96 -12.25
N ASP A 293 -1.73 -10.18 -11.74
CA ASP A 293 -1.02 -11.37 -12.21
C ASP A 293 -1.81 -12.07 -13.35
N LEU A 294 -1.17 -13.06 -14.00
CA LEU A 294 -1.80 -13.78 -15.11
C LEU A 294 -3.04 -14.56 -14.67
N GLU A 295 -3.00 -15.16 -13.48
CA GLU A 295 -4.12 -15.93 -12.91
C GLU A 295 -5.37 -15.05 -12.76
N ALA A 296 -5.21 -13.82 -12.26
CA ALA A 296 -6.28 -12.84 -12.17
C ALA A 296 -6.82 -12.45 -13.55
N ALA A 297 -5.94 -12.22 -14.54
CA ALA A 297 -6.36 -11.91 -15.91
C ALA A 297 -7.19 -13.06 -16.52
N GLU A 298 -6.75 -14.30 -16.36
CA GLU A 298 -7.46 -15.49 -16.85
C GLU A 298 -8.86 -15.62 -16.25
N GLU A 299 -8.98 -15.47 -14.94
CA GLU A 299 -10.23 -15.68 -14.20
C GLU A 299 -11.24 -14.55 -14.44
N VAL A 300 -10.76 -13.32 -14.52
CA VAL A 300 -11.60 -12.13 -14.69
C VAL A 300 -11.92 -11.88 -16.16
N CYS A 301 -10.96 -12.05 -17.08
CA CYS A 301 -11.08 -11.58 -18.47
C CYS A 301 -11.39 -12.67 -19.50
N SER A 302 -11.37 -13.96 -19.16
CA SER A 302 -11.83 -15.04 -20.07
C SER A 302 -13.35 -15.03 -20.29
N GLY A 303 -13.92 -15.85 -21.16
CA GLY A 303 -15.36 -15.90 -21.47
C GLY A 303 -15.77 -14.95 -22.60
N ASP A 304 -17.03 -15.00 -23.04
CA ASP A 304 -17.61 -14.10 -24.07
C ASP A 304 -16.66 -13.83 -25.26
N GLY A 305 -16.07 -14.89 -25.83
CA GLY A 305 -15.17 -14.79 -26.99
C GLY A 305 -13.65 -14.75 -26.72
N ILE A 306 -13.20 -14.86 -25.46
CA ILE A 306 -11.79 -15.11 -25.11
C ILE A 306 -11.72 -16.44 -24.35
N ALA A 307 -11.07 -17.47 -24.90
CA ALA A 307 -10.83 -18.69 -24.13
C ALA A 307 -9.80 -18.42 -23.03
N ARG A 308 -9.84 -19.18 -21.93
CA ARG A 308 -8.89 -19.02 -20.83
C ARG A 308 -7.45 -19.17 -21.30
N ASP A 309 -7.19 -20.21 -22.10
CA ASP A 309 -5.85 -20.53 -22.58
C ASP A 309 -5.28 -19.46 -23.54
N ASP A 310 -6.15 -18.70 -24.22
CA ASP A 310 -5.75 -17.61 -25.11
C ASP A 310 -5.25 -16.36 -24.34
N VAL A 311 -5.58 -16.23 -23.05
CA VAL A 311 -5.28 -15.01 -22.28
C VAL A 311 -3.78 -14.74 -22.21
N LEU A 312 -2.95 -15.77 -22.07
CA LEU A 312 -1.49 -15.61 -22.03
C LEU A 312 -0.96 -14.99 -23.33
N ASP A 313 -1.34 -15.52 -24.48
CA ASP A 313 -0.91 -15.03 -25.78
C ASP A 313 -1.40 -13.60 -26.03
N LEU A 314 -2.62 -13.29 -25.60
CA LEU A 314 -3.18 -11.96 -25.69
C LEU A 314 -2.46 -10.96 -24.75
N VAL A 315 -2.10 -11.36 -23.53
CA VAL A 315 -1.28 -10.54 -22.61
C VAL A 315 0.09 -10.30 -23.22
N ALA A 316 0.75 -11.32 -23.77
CA ALA A 316 2.03 -11.19 -24.45
C ALA A 316 1.94 -10.20 -25.62
N GLY A 317 0.89 -10.32 -26.46
CA GLY A 317 0.62 -9.40 -27.56
C GLY A 317 0.38 -7.95 -27.12
N LEU A 318 -0.25 -7.73 -25.97
CA LEU A 318 -0.44 -6.40 -25.38
C LEU A 318 0.85 -5.83 -24.76
N VAL A 319 1.69 -6.67 -24.15
CA VAL A 319 3.02 -6.27 -23.67
C VAL A 319 3.92 -5.89 -24.86
N ASP A 320 3.89 -6.67 -25.93
CA ASP A 320 4.63 -6.39 -27.16
C ASP A 320 4.22 -5.07 -27.82
N LYS A 321 2.96 -4.69 -27.67
CA LYS A 321 2.41 -3.41 -28.15
C LYS A 321 2.56 -2.27 -27.13
N SER A 322 3.26 -2.49 -26.01
CA SER A 322 3.45 -1.52 -24.91
C SER A 322 2.14 -0.98 -24.32
N ILE A 323 1.04 -1.73 -24.46
CA ILE A 323 -0.24 -1.45 -23.79
C ILE A 323 -0.15 -1.87 -22.33
N LEU A 324 0.44 -3.04 -22.08
CA LEU A 324 0.75 -3.54 -20.75
C LEU A 324 2.23 -3.35 -20.42
N VAL A 325 2.50 -2.86 -19.22
CA VAL A 325 3.85 -2.77 -18.67
C VAL A 325 4.09 -3.98 -17.77
N ARG A 326 5.09 -4.79 -18.13
CA ARG A 326 5.57 -5.90 -17.32
C ARG A 326 6.38 -5.38 -16.13
N GLN A 327 6.09 -5.88 -14.94
CA GLN A 327 6.81 -5.61 -13.68
C GLN A 327 7.27 -6.92 -13.07
N GLU A 328 8.50 -6.94 -12.56
CA GLU A 328 9.05 -8.05 -11.78
C GLU A 328 8.96 -7.71 -10.30
N GLU A 329 8.31 -8.56 -9.52
CA GLU A 329 8.17 -8.44 -8.08
C GLU A 329 8.67 -9.75 -7.44
N GLY A 330 9.96 -9.78 -7.12
CA GLY A 330 10.64 -11.02 -6.74
C GLY A 330 10.55 -12.07 -7.86
N ASP A 331 10.06 -13.26 -7.53
CA ASP A 331 9.90 -14.37 -8.48
C ASP A 331 8.59 -14.31 -9.28
N ARG A 332 7.81 -13.22 -9.17
CA ARG A 332 6.50 -13.09 -9.82
C ARG A 332 6.49 -11.99 -10.87
N VAL A 333 5.77 -12.25 -11.96
CA VAL A 333 5.51 -11.27 -13.01
C VAL A 333 4.11 -10.69 -12.81
N ARG A 334 4.03 -9.36 -12.82
CA ARG A 334 2.78 -8.62 -12.79
C ARG A 334 2.69 -7.68 -13.97
N TYR A 335 1.47 -7.36 -14.37
CA TYR A 335 1.18 -6.47 -15.48
C TYR A 335 0.42 -5.25 -14.98
N ARG A 336 0.68 -4.08 -15.55
CA ARG A 336 -0.10 -2.86 -15.27
C ARG A 336 -0.39 -2.10 -16.54
N LEU A 337 -1.51 -1.40 -16.55
CA LEU A 337 -1.83 -0.41 -17.58
C LEU A 337 -1.29 0.96 -17.15
N LEU A 338 -0.86 1.77 -18.10
CA LEU A 338 -0.69 3.21 -17.84
C LEU A 338 -2.07 3.84 -17.70
N GLU A 339 -2.22 4.81 -16.80
CA GLU A 339 -3.54 5.34 -16.44
C GLU A 339 -4.37 5.82 -17.64
N THR A 340 -3.76 6.53 -18.58
CA THR A 340 -4.46 6.99 -19.78
C THR A 340 -4.93 5.83 -20.69
N ILE A 341 -4.14 4.76 -20.76
CA ILE A 341 -4.45 3.54 -21.52
C ILE A 341 -5.55 2.74 -20.80
N ARG A 342 -5.52 2.70 -19.46
CA ARG A 342 -6.54 2.08 -18.62
C ARG A 342 -7.88 2.78 -18.80
N GLN A 343 -7.93 4.10 -18.67
CA GLN A 343 -9.17 4.87 -18.83
C GLN A 343 -9.80 4.67 -20.21
N TYR A 344 -9.00 4.70 -21.28
CA TYR A 344 -9.49 4.41 -22.62
C TYR A 344 -10.10 3.00 -22.72
N GLY A 345 -9.45 1.99 -22.13
CA GLY A 345 -10.00 0.64 -22.05
C GLY A 345 -11.32 0.57 -21.26
N ALA A 346 -11.42 1.32 -20.16
CA ALA A 346 -12.62 1.40 -19.32
C ALA A 346 -13.79 2.08 -20.07
N ASP A 347 -13.52 3.14 -20.82
CA ASP A 347 -14.52 3.83 -21.64
C ASP A 347 -15.06 2.90 -22.75
N ARG A 348 -14.17 2.12 -23.39
CA ARG A 348 -14.56 1.09 -24.35
C ARG A 348 -15.39 -0.01 -23.70
N LEU A 349 -15.00 -0.48 -22.51
CA LEU A 349 -15.74 -1.50 -21.76
C LEU A 349 -17.14 -1.02 -21.36
N ALA A 350 -17.27 0.24 -20.95
CA ALA A 350 -18.54 0.89 -20.64
C ALA A 350 -19.42 1.03 -21.89
N GLY A 351 -18.84 1.45 -23.02
CA GLY A 351 -19.55 1.56 -24.30
C GLY A 351 -20.11 0.22 -24.82
N LEU A 352 -19.50 -0.91 -24.43
CA LEU A 352 -19.99 -2.25 -24.73
C LEU A 352 -21.06 -2.76 -23.74
N GLY A 353 -21.34 -2.02 -22.66
CA GLY A 353 -22.28 -2.44 -21.62
C GLY A 353 -21.80 -3.61 -20.75
N LEU A 354 -20.51 -3.99 -20.85
CA LEU A 354 -19.94 -5.15 -20.15
C LEU A 354 -19.33 -4.82 -18.79
N ALA A 355 -19.16 -3.53 -18.46
CA ALA A 355 -18.49 -3.09 -17.23
C ALA A 355 -19.08 -3.70 -15.94
N PRO A 356 -20.42 -3.70 -15.71
CA PRO A 356 -20.97 -4.27 -14.47
C PRO A 356 -20.74 -5.79 -14.33
N ALA A 357 -20.78 -6.53 -15.44
CA ALA A 357 -20.54 -7.97 -15.43
C ALA A 357 -19.07 -8.28 -15.08
N LEU A 358 -18.13 -7.52 -15.65
CA LEU A 358 -16.72 -7.67 -15.33
C LEU A 358 -16.37 -7.23 -13.91
N GLN A 359 -16.92 -6.13 -13.41
CA GLN A 359 -16.70 -5.69 -12.03
C GLN A 359 -17.20 -6.75 -11.03
N ARG A 360 -18.31 -7.44 -11.32
CA ARG A 360 -18.75 -8.61 -10.52
C ARG A 360 -17.73 -9.74 -10.55
N ARG A 361 -17.24 -10.13 -11.73
CA ARG A 361 -16.21 -11.19 -11.85
C ARG A 361 -14.91 -10.83 -11.15
N HIS A 362 -14.47 -9.58 -11.28
CA HIS A 362 -13.34 -9.03 -10.56
C HIS A 362 -13.55 -9.15 -9.05
N ARG A 363 -14.68 -8.69 -8.52
CA ARG A 363 -15.02 -8.85 -7.10
C ARG A 363 -15.02 -10.33 -6.69
N ASP A 364 -15.63 -11.21 -7.47
CA ASP A 364 -15.72 -12.64 -7.15
C ASP A 364 -14.35 -13.32 -7.12
N TRP A 365 -13.44 -12.90 -8.01
CA TRP A 365 -12.05 -13.32 -7.98
C TRP A 365 -11.36 -12.88 -6.68
N TYR A 366 -11.49 -11.61 -6.30
CA TYR A 366 -10.88 -11.09 -5.08
C TYR A 366 -11.52 -11.59 -3.79
N HIS A 367 -12.79 -12.00 -3.84
CA HIS A 367 -13.45 -12.76 -2.78
C HIS A 367 -12.82 -14.13 -2.61
N ARG A 368 -12.68 -14.93 -3.68
CA ARG A 368 -11.99 -16.22 -3.62
C ARG A 368 -10.56 -16.09 -3.12
N LEU A 369 -9.84 -15.07 -3.58
CA LEU A 369 -8.46 -14.79 -3.17
C LEU A 369 -8.37 -14.51 -1.65
N ALA A 370 -9.23 -13.62 -1.13
CA ALA A 370 -9.26 -13.28 0.28
C ALA A 370 -9.65 -14.49 1.16
N CYS A 371 -10.66 -15.27 0.75
CA CYS A 371 -11.06 -16.47 1.47
C CYS A 371 -9.95 -17.53 1.49
N ARG A 372 -9.30 -17.81 0.35
CA ARG A 372 -8.17 -18.75 0.28
C ARG A 372 -7.01 -18.29 1.16
N ALA A 373 -6.69 -16.99 1.17
CA ALA A 373 -5.62 -16.45 2.01
C ALA A 373 -5.91 -16.64 3.50
N GLU A 374 -7.17 -16.53 3.92
CA GLU A 374 -7.57 -16.80 5.30
C GLU A 374 -7.53 -18.29 5.66
N GLU A 375 -8.08 -19.15 4.79
CA GLU A 375 -8.07 -20.61 4.98
C GLU A 375 -6.65 -21.15 5.13
N GLU A 376 -5.74 -20.68 4.28
CA GLU A 376 -4.32 -21.05 4.30
C GLU A 376 -3.49 -20.21 5.27
N TRP A 377 -4.11 -19.35 6.10
CA TRP A 377 -3.37 -18.44 6.97
C TRP A 377 -2.50 -19.17 7.99
N LEU A 378 -2.98 -20.26 8.61
CA LEU A 378 -2.16 -21.06 9.53
C LEU A 378 -1.36 -22.12 8.74
N SER A 379 -0.41 -21.66 7.94
CA SER A 379 0.46 -22.50 7.10
C SER A 379 1.83 -21.85 6.86
N PRO A 380 2.77 -22.54 6.18
CA PRO A 380 4.05 -21.93 5.79
C PRO A 380 3.92 -20.78 4.78
N ARG A 381 2.72 -20.54 4.22
CA ARG A 381 2.50 -19.54 3.17
C ARG A 381 2.15 -18.14 3.68
N GLN A 382 2.19 -17.88 5.00
CA GLN A 382 1.83 -16.58 5.58
C GLN A 382 2.53 -15.38 4.94
N GLU A 383 3.85 -15.46 4.75
CA GLU A 383 4.63 -14.39 4.16
C GLU A 383 4.26 -14.16 2.69
N GLN A 384 4.07 -15.25 1.95
CA GLN A 384 3.65 -15.22 0.55
C GLN A 384 2.25 -14.62 0.38
N TRP A 385 1.32 -14.94 1.29
CA TRP A 385 -0.03 -14.37 1.30
C TRP A 385 0.00 -12.89 1.64
N LEU A 386 0.77 -12.47 2.65
CA LEU A 386 0.93 -11.06 2.98
C LEU A 386 1.52 -10.25 1.82
N ALA A 387 2.56 -10.76 1.16
CA ALA A 387 3.12 -10.13 -0.02
C ALA A 387 2.07 -10.01 -1.14
N ARG A 388 1.34 -11.09 -1.44
CA ARG A 388 0.29 -11.07 -2.48
C ARG A 388 -0.83 -10.07 -2.15
N LEU A 389 -1.36 -10.07 -0.93
CA LEU A 389 -2.44 -9.16 -0.54
C LEU A 389 -2.01 -7.69 -0.55
N ARG A 390 -0.72 -7.40 -0.30
CA ARG A 390 -0.15 -6.04 -0.48
C ARG A 390 -0.11 -5.63 -1.94
N SER A 391 0.38 -6.49 -2.83
CA SER A 391 0.43 -6.19 -4.28
C SER A 391 -0.97 -6.06 -4.88
N GLU A 392 -1.96 -6.79 -4.35
CA GLU A 392 -3.37 -6.74 -4.77
C GLU A 392 -4.20 -5.65 -4.08
N HIS A 393 -3.61 -4.85 -3.19
CA HIS A 393 -4.37 -3.96 -2.31
C HIS A 393 -5.27 -2.96 -3.06
N ALA A 394 -4.79 -2.41 -4.17
CA ALA A 394 -5.58 -1.52 -5.02
C ALA A 394 -6.81 -2.22 -5.64
N ASN A 395 -6.65 -3.47 -6.08
CA ASN A 395 -7.74 -4.24 -6.65
C ASN A 395 -8.73 -4.71 -5.58
N LEU A 396 -8.25 -5.02 -4.37
CA LEU A 396 -9.11 -5.29 -3.21
C LEU A 396 -9.96 -4.07 -2.84
N ARG A 397 -9.39 -2.85 -2.86
CA ARG A 397 -10.15 -1.61 -2.67
C ARG A 397 -11.22 -1.44 -3.74
N ALA A 398 -10.88 -1.62 -5.01
CA ALA A 398 -11.84 -1.52 -6.11
C ALA A 398 -12.99 -2.54 -5.98
N ALA A 399 -12.70 -3.78 -5.54
CA ALA A 399 -13.73 -4.78 -5.25
C ALA A 399 -14.66 -4.36 -4.10
N LEU A 400 -14.10 -3.78 -3.03
CA LEU A 400 -14.87 -3.30 -1.87
C LEU A 400 -15.71 -2.05 -2.20
N ASP A 401 -15.19 -1.12 -3.00
CA ASP A 401 -15.94 0.04 -3.49
C ASP A 401 -17.08 -0.39 -4.39
N PHE A 402 -16.85 -1.32 -5.33
CA PHE A 402 -17.91 -1.91 -6.16
C PHE A 402 -18.99 -2.56 -5.29
N SER A 403 -18.58 -3.29 -4.25
CA SER A 403 -19.52 -3.88 -3.28
C SER A 403 -20.29 -2.84 -2.45
N CYS A 404 -19.78 -1.62 -2.30
CA CYS A 404 -20.48 -0.53 -1.61
C CYS A 404 -21.44 0.25 -2.54
N ALA A 405 -21.33 0.09 -3.86
CA ALA A 405 -22.12 0.85 -4.83
C ALA A 405 -23.60 0.43 -4.88
N ASP A 406 -23.89 -0.83 -4.54
CA ASP A 406 -25.23 -1.41 -4.56
C ASP A 406 -25.42 -2.33 -3.34
N PRO A 407 -26.49 -2.15 -2.53
CA PRO A 407 -26.81 -3.03 -1.40
C PRO A 407 -26.81 -4.52 -1.73
N ALA A 408 -27.20 -4.92 -2.95
CA ALA A 408 -27.18 -6.33 -3.35
C ALA A 408 -25.75 -6.90 -3.45
N GLN A 409 -24.74 -6.05 -3.62
CA GLN A 409 -23.32 -6.43 -3.68
C GLN A 409 -22.61 -6.33 -2.32
N ALA A 410 -23.28 -5.78 -1.30
CA ALA A 410 -22.69 -5.54 0.01
C ALA A 410 -22.43 -6.82 0.80
N GLY A 411 -23.23 -7.88 0.61
CA GLY A 411 -23.02 -9.20 1.23
C GLY A 411 -21.64 -9.80 0.91
N PRO A 412 -21.30 -10.03 -0.38
CA PRO A 412 -19.96 -10.45 -0.78
C PRO A 412 -18.84 -9.50 -0.32
N GLY A 413 -19.13 -8.19 -0.29
CA GLY A 413 -18.20 -7.19 0.23
C GLY A 413 -17.86 -7.40 1.70
N LEU A 414 -18.85 -7.75 2.54
CA LEU A 414 -18.63 -8.08 3.96
C LEU A 414 -17.70 -9.28 4.10
N GLU A 415 -17.87 -10.30 3.26
CA GLU A 415 -17.03 -11.49 3.29
C GLU A 415 -15.58 -11.18 2.90
N ILE A 416 -15.36 -10.36 1.85
CA ILE A 416 -14.03 -9.87 1.47
C ILE A 416 -13.41 -9.11 2.64
N ALA A 417 -14.10 -8.09 3.16
CA ALA A 417 -13.57 -7.23 4.21
C ALA A 417 -13.26 -8.01 5.50
N ALA A 418 -14.07 -9.02 5.82
CA ALA A 418 -13.84 -9.87 6.98
C ALA A 418 -12.67 -10.85 6.78
N ALA A 419 -12.54 -11.46 5.60
CA ALA A 419 -11.46 -12.40 5.27
C ALA A 419 -10.08 -11.73 5.22
N LEU A 420 -10.03 -10.42 4.94
CA LEU A 420 -8.81 -9.63 4.93
C LEU A 420 -8.28 -9.26 6.33
N TRP A 421 -8.85 -9.78 7.43
CA TRP A 421 -8.36 -9.50 8.79
C TRP A 421 -6.84 -9.69 8.97
N PRO A 422 -6.16 -10.71 8.39
CA PRO A 422 -4.71 -10.83 8.55
C PRO A 422 -3.96 -9.68 7.87
N HIS A 423 -4.44 -9.24 6.70
CA HIS A 423 -3.89 -8.12 5.95
C HIS A 423 -4.12 -6.78 6.67
N TRP A 424 -5.28 -6.61 7.31
CA TRP A 424 -5.57 -5.42 8.11
C TRP A 424 -4.64 -5.30 9.32
N ILE A 425 -4.40 -6.40 10.04
CA ILE A 425 -3.54 -6.42 11.23
C ILE A 425 -2.07 -6.31 10.83
N CYS A 426 -1.55 -7.27 10.07
CA CYS A 426 -0.12 -7.35 9.74
C CYS A 426 0.32 -6.24 8.79
N GLY A 427 -0.56 -5.83 7.87
CA GLY A 427 -0.29 -4.75 6.92
C GLY A 427 -0.39 -3.36 7.55
N GLY A 428 -0.94 -3.22 8.76
CA GLY A 428 -1.12 -1.92 9.41
C GLY A 428 -2.28 -1.10 8.86
N HIS A 429 -3.27 -1.74 8.23
CA HIS A 429 -4.44 -1.12 7.61
C HIS A 429 -5.70 -1.22 8.48
N LEU A 430 -5.58 -1.21 9.81
CA LEU A 430 -6.71 -1.46 10.72
C LEU A 430 -7.90 -0.52 10.46
N SER A 431 -7.69 0.80 10.35
CA SER A 431 -8.83 1.71 10.10
C SER A 431 -9.38 1.66 8.71
N GLU A 432 -8.59 1.27 7.72
CA GLU A 432 -9.14 1.01 6.40
C GLU A 432 -10.08 -0.20 6.47
N GLY A 433 -9.65 -1.29 7.12
CA GLY A 433 -10.52 -2.44 7.40
C GLY A 433 -11.80 -2.01 8.11
N ARG A 434 -11.71 -1.20 9.16
CA ARG A 434 -12.89 -0.65 9.87
C ARG A 434 -13.74 0.27 9.01
N HIS A 435 -13.15 1.07 8.11
CA HIS A 435 -13.88 1.93 7.17
C HIS A 435 -14.78 1.08 6.26
N TRP A 436 -14.20 0.04 5.64
CA TRP A 436 -14.92 -0.86 4.76
C TRP A 436 -15.99 -1.65 5.51
N LEU A 437 -15.62 -2.30 6.62
CA LEU A 437 -16.56 -3.05 7.46
C LEU A 437 -17.72 -2.15 7.93
N GLY A 438 -17.43 -0.95 8.42
CA GLY A 438 -18.44 0.00 8.87
C GLY A 438 -19.37 0.53 7.76
N ARG A 439 -18.88 0.71 6.53
CA ARG A 439 -19.73 1.04 5.36
C ARG A 439 -20.62 -0.15 4.98
N LEU A 440 -20.03 -1.32 4.77
CA LEU A 440 -20.74 -2.51 4.34
C LEU A 440 -21.77 -2.98 5.38
N LEU A 441 -21.45 -2.89 6.69
CA LEU A 441 -22.39 -3.21 7.78
C LEU A 441 -23.60 -2.26 7.82
N ARG A 442 -23.52 -1.05 7.25
CA ARG A 442 -24.68 -0.16 7.10
C ARG A 442 -25.52 -0.51 5.87
N LEU A 443 -24.87 -0.94 4.78
CA LEU A 443 -25.52 -1.28 3.51
C LEU A 443 -26.20 -2.66 3.52
N ALA A 444 -25.68 -3.63 4.28
CA ALA A 444 -26.23 -4.98 4.42
C ALA A 444 -26.75 -5.23 5.84
N PRO A 445 -27.95 -4.72 6.21
CA PRO A 445 -28.49 -4.84 7.56
C PRO A 445 -28.97 -6.26 7.91
N ASP A 446 -29.20 -7.12 6.92
CA ASP A 446 -29.80 -8.43 7.09
C ASP A 446 -29.00 -9.34 8.03
N ALA A 447 -29.74 -10.13 8.82
CA ALA A 447 -29.18 -11.08 9.75
C ALA A 447 -28.56 -12.26 8.99
N THR A 448 -27.25 -12.22 8.75
CA THR A 448 -26.49 -13.26 8.04
C THR A 448 -25.22 -13.65 8.79
N VAL A 449 -24.68 -14.84 8.50
CA VAL A 449 -23.40 -15.29 9.06
C VAL A 449 -22.26 -14.33 8.65
N ALA A 450 -22.26 -13.85 7.40
CA ALA A 450 -21.30 -12.86 6.91
C ALA A 450 -21.33 -11.56 7.73
N ARG A 451 -22.52 -11.08 8.10
CA ARG A 451 -22.68 -9.91 8.97
C ARG A 451 -22.10 -10.17 10.37
N GLY A 452 -22.39 -11.32 10.97
CA GLY A 452 -21.81 -11.71 12.26
C GLY A 452 -20.29 -11.76 12.21
N ARG A 453 -19.76 -12.26 11.09
CA ARG A 453 -18.33 -12.31 10.85
C ARG A 453 -17.70 -10.92 10.78
N ALA A 454 -18.27 -10.04 9.96
CA ALA A 454 -17.81 -8.67 9.84
C ALA A 454 -17.89 -7.88 11.16
N LEU A 455 -18.91 -8.13 11.99
CA LEU A 455 -19.04 -7.49 13.31
C LEU A 455 -17.90 -7.88 14.27
N TRP A 456 -17.55 -9.16 14.37
CA TRP A 456 -16.44 -9.55 15.24
C TRP A 456 -15.09 -9.11 14.69
N VAL A 457 -14.91 -9.09 13.36
CA VAL A 457 -13.67 -8.55 12.75
C VAL A 457 -13.55 -7.06 13.05
N ASP A 458 -14.59 -6.24 12.83
CA ASP A 458 -14.55 -4.80 13.15
C ASP A 458 -14.25 -4.58 14.65
N ALA A 459 -14.84 -5.39 15.53
CA ALA A 459 -14.54 -5.35 16.96
C ALA A 459 -13.10 -5.74 17.30
N TRP A 460 -12.54 -6.75 16.62
CA TRP A 460 -11.13 -7.10 16.76
C TRP A 460 -10.28 -5.91 16.36
N LEU A 461 -10.48 -5.37 15.14
CA LEU A 461 -9.67 -4.26 14.64
C LEU A 461 -9.76 -3.07 15.60
N ALA A 462 -10.94 -2.75 16.13
CA ALA A 462 -11.12 -1.72 17.16
C ALA A 462 -10.35 -2.04 18.46
N THR A 463 -10.35 -3.29 18.93
CA THR A 463 -9.61 -3.72 20.13
C THR A 463 -8.09 -3.61 19.92
N ALA A 464 -7.59 -4.03 18.75
CA ALA A 464 -6.18 -3.90 18.38
C ALA A 464 -5.72 -2.44 18.25
N GLN A 465 -6.67 -1.52 18.00
CA GLN A 465 -6.48 -0.08 18.01
C GLN A 465 -6.51 0.56 19.42
N GLY A 466 -6.88 -0.20 20.46
CA GLY A 466 -7.16 0.33 21.80
C GLY A 466 -8.53 1.01 21.91
N ASP A 467 -9.36 0.99 20.86
CA ASP A 467 -10.73 1.52 20.83
C ASP A 467 -11.74 0.49 21.36
N THR A 468 -11.64 0.20 22.66
CA THR A 468 -12.53 -0.73 23.36
C THR A 468 -13.97 -0.22 23.39
N ALA A 469 -14.16 1.10 23.37
CA ALA A 469 -15.46 1.77 23.35
C ALA A 469 -16.27 1.42 22.10
N SER A 470 -15.64 1.39 20.92
CA SER A 470 -16.30 0.96 19.68
C SER A 470 -16.40 -0.56 19.54
N ALA A 471 -15.47 -1.33 20.11
CA ALA A 471 -15.47 -2.80 20.03
C ALA A 471 -16.68 -3.42 20.74
N ARG A 472 -17.02 -2.92 21.93
CA ARG A 472 -18.09 -3.46 22.78
C ARG A 472 -19.48 -3.52 22.09
N PRO A 473 -20.02 -2.44 21.50
CA PRO A 473 -21.33 -2.49 20.85
C PRO A 473 -21.33 -3.42 19.63
N ARG A 474 -20.21 -3.55 18.90
CA ARG A 474 -20.09 -4.49 17.78
C ARG A 474 -20.18 -5.94 18.23
N LEU A 475 -19.51 -6.30 19.33
CA LEU A 475 -19.62 -7.65 19.91
C LEU A 475 -21.02 -7.92 20.47
N ALA A 476 -21.69 -6.94 21.07
CA ALA A 476 -23.07 -7.09 21.51
C ALA A 476 -24.03 -7.38 20.33
N GLN A 477 -23.87 -6.67 19.21
CA GLN A 477 -24.60 -6.96 17.97
C GLN A 477 -24.28 -8.35 17.42
N CYS A 478 -23.00 -8.74 17.41
CA CYS A 478 -22.57 -10.06 16.96
C CYS A 478 -23.18 -11.17 17.82
N TRP A 479 -23.24 -10.99 19.14
CA TRP A 479 -23.83 -11.93 20.08
C TRP A 479 -25.33 -12.09 19.83
N SER A 480 -26.07 -10.97 19.75
CA SER A 480 -27.51 -10.98 19.46
C SER A 480 -27.80 -11.68 18.12
N LEU A 481 -26.97 -11.44 17.11
CA LEU A 481 -27.09 -12.07 15.81
C LEU A 481 -26.80 -13.57 15.86
N ALA A 482 -25.77 -13.99 16.60
CA ALA A 482 -25.45 -15.41 16.78
C ALA A 482 -26.58 -16.18 17.46
N LEU A 483 -27.28 -15.57 18.42
CA LEU A 483 -28.46 -16.14 19.05
C LEU A 483 -29.64 -16.21 18.08
N HIS A 484 -29.88 -15.15 17.31
CA HIS A 484 -30.98 -15.12 16.35
C HIS A 484 -30.84 -16.16 15.24
N LEU A 485 -29.60 -16.39 14.77
CA LEU A 485 -29.30 -17.36 13.72
C LEU A 485 -29.10 -18.80 14.22
N ASP A 486 -29.12 -19.01 15.55
CA ASP A 486 -28.71 -20.26 16.20
C ASP A 486 -27.41 -20.83 15.59
N HIS A 487 -26.37 -19.99 15.50
CA HIS A 487 -25.12 -20.34 14.82
C HIS A 487 -23.94 -20.45 15.82
N PRO A 488 -23.64 -21.65 16.35
CA PRO A 488 -22.60 -21.85 17.36
C PRO A 488 -21.21 -21.33 16.97
N PRO A 489 -20.70 -21.47 15.72
CA PRO A 489 -19.40 -20.94 15.35
C PRO A 489 -19.29 -19.41 15.51
N THR A 490 -20.34 -18.66 15.16
CA THR A 490 -20.36 -17.20 15.37
C THR A 490 -20.39 -16.86 16.86
N ARG A 491 -21.13 -17.65 17.67
CA ARG A 491 -21.14 -17.48 19.12
C ARG A 491 -19.74 -17.71 19.71
N THR A 492 -19.05 -18.78 19.32
CA THR A 492 -17.67 -19.08 19.76
C THR A 492 -16.71 -17.96 19.40
N ARG A 493 -16.75 -17.43 18.16
CA ARG A 493 -15.95 -16.27 17.74
C ARG A 493 -16.28 -15.02 18.55
N CYS A 494 -17.56 -14.76 18.82
CA CYS A 494 -17.95 -13.63 19.67
C CYS A 494 -17.42 -13.79 21.11
N THR A 495 -17.52 -14.98 21.70
CA THR A 495 -16.97 -15.27 23.04
C THR A 495 -15.46 -15.04 23.07
N GLN A 496 -14.73 -15.50 22.05
CA GLN A 496 -13.29 -15.27 21.89
C GLN A 496 -12.97 -13.77 21.94
N HIS A 497 -13.68 -12.95 21.17
CA HIS A 497 -13.39 -11.51 21.11
C HIS A 497 -13.88 -10.72 22.32
N LEU A 498 -14.90 -11.19 23.02
CA LEU A 498 -15.26 -10.68 24.35
C LEU A 498 -14.15 -10.99 25.37
N GLY A 499 -13.53 -12.18 25.29
CA GLY A 499 -12.38 -12.56 26.10
C GLY A 499 -11.13 -11.72 25.80
N ALA A 500 -10.84 -11.49 24.51
CA ALA A 500 -9.77 -10.59 24.09
C ALA A 500 -10.03 -9.15 24.54
N LEU A 501 -11.26 -8.64 24.43
CA LEU A 501 -11.60 -7.31 24.94
C LEU A 501 -11.35 -7.19 26.45
N ALA A 502 -11.78 -8.18 27.24
CA ALA A 502 -11.53 -8.21 28.68
C ALA A 502 -10.03 -8.22 29.03
N LEU A 503 -9.21 -8.95 28.25
CA LEU A 503 -7.74 -8.96 28.39
C LEU A 503 -7.17 -7.55 28.18
N TYR A 504 -7.63 -6.83 27.15
CA TYR A 504 -7.14 -5.49 26.82
C TYR A 504 -7.63 -4.42 27.80
N GLU A 505 -8.77 -4.65 28.46
CA GLU A 505 -9.29 -3.83 29.55
C GLU A 505 -8.62 -4.12 30.92
N GLY A 506 -7.86 -5.21 31.02
CA GLY A 506 -7.17 -5.63 32.24
C GLY A 506 -7.99 -6.56 33.17
N ASP A 507 -9.17 -7.01 32.75
CA ASP A 507 -9.97 -8.00 33.48
C ASP A 507 -9.51 -9.43 33.12
N PHE A 508 -8.31 -9.78 33.61
CA PHE A 508 -7.67 -11.06 33.30
C PHE A 508 -8.49 -12.29 33.75
N PRO A 509 -9.15 -12.31 34.93
CA PRO A 509 -10.02 -13.43 35.31
C PRO A 509 -11.18 -13.65 34.35
N ARG A 510 -11.86 -12.58 33.92
CA ARG A 510 -12.94 -12.69 32.94
C ARG A 510 -12.41 -13.12 31.58
N ALA A 511 -11.27 -12.59 31.14
CA ALA A 511 -10.62 -12.98 29.91
C ALA A 511 -10.33 -14.48 29.89
N GLY A 512 -9.72 -15.02 30.96
CA GLY A 512 -9.41 -16.44 31.10
C GLY A 512 -10.64 -17.34 30.95
N ARG A 513 -11.75 -17.02 31.63
CA ARG A 513 -12.99 -17.80 31.53
C ARG A 513 -13.57 -17.81 30.10
N LEU A 514 -13.71 -16.64 29.49
CA LEU A 514 -14.30 -16.51 28.15
C LEU A 514 -13.42 -17.18 27.07
N LEU A 515 -12.10 -17.02 27.16
CA LEU A 515 -11.18 -17.62 26.21
C LEU A 515 -11.10 -19.15 26.36
N GLN A 516 -11.24 -19.70 27.57
CA GLN A 516 -11.35 -21.16 27.78
C GLN A 516 -12.63 -21.74 27.19
N GLU A 517 -13.76 -21.06 27.37
CA GLU A 517 -15.03 -21.44 26.74
C GLU A 517 -14.91 -21.42 25.21
N ALA A 518 -14.36 -20.34 24.65
CA ALA A 518 -14.15 -20.22 23.21
C ALA A 518 -13.14 -21.27 22.68
N LEU A 519 -12.07 -21.57 23.42
CA LEU A 519 -11.11 -22.61 23.07
C LEU A 519 -11.79 -23.99 22.94
N ALA A 520 -12.67 -24.34 23.88
CA ALA A 520 -13.44 -25.59 23.81
C ALA A 520 -14.34 -25.62 22.55
N GLY A 521 -15.02 -24.51 22.25
CA GLY A 521 -15.85 -24.38 21.04
C GLY A 521 -15.04 -24.52 19.75
N HIS A 522 -13.86 -23.90 19.65
CA HIS A 522 -13.00 -23.99 18.47
C HIS A 522 -12.41 -25.39 18.28
N ARG A 523 -12.03 -26.06 19.37
CA ARG A 523 -11.58 -27.47 19.31
C ARG A 523 -12.69 -28.38 18.80
N ALA A 524 -13.92 -28.21 19.30
CA ALA A 524 -15.07 -28.99 18.84
C ALA A 524 -15.40 -28.75 17.35
N ALA A 525 -15.15 -27.54 16.85
CA ALA A 525 -15.35 -27.17 15.46
C ALA A 525 -14.16 -27.49 14.53
N GLY A 526 -13.01 -27.93 15.06
CA GLY A 526 -11.79 -28.14 14.29
C GLY A 526 -11.14 -26.84 13.78
N ASP A 527 -11.50 -25.67 14.31
CA ASP A 527 -10.98 -24.37 13.89
C ASP A 527 -9.58 -24.13 14.49
N ARG A 528 -8.54 -24.56 13.77
CA ARG A 528 -7.14 -24.42 14.19
C ARG A 528 -6.71 -22.96 14.39
N ASN A 529 -7.21 -22.03 13.58
CA ASN A 529 -6.92 -20.59 13.72
C ASN A 529 -7.53 -20.04 15.02
N GLY A 530 -8.77 -20.41 15.30
CA GLY A 530 -9.47 -20.08 16.54
C GLY A 530 -8.75 -20.64 17.77
N VAL A 531 -8.33 -21.91 17.72
CA VAL A 531 -7.54 -22.56 18.79
C VAL A 531 -6.23 -21.80 19.05
N MET A 532 -5.43 -21.57 18.01
CA MET A 532 -4.15 -20.85 18.12
C MET A 532 -4.35 -19.48 18.78
N THR A 533 -5.33 -18.71 18.31
CA THR A 533 -5.58 -17.35 18.84
C THR A 533 -6.06 -17.38 20.29
N CYS A 534 -6.92 -18.33 20.67
CA CYS A 534 -7.34 -18.48 22.06
C CYS A 534 -6.18 -18.84 22.98
N LEU A 535 -5.32 -19.79 22.57
CA LEU A 535 -4.15 -20.19 23.35
C LEU A 535 -3.17 -19.01 23.54
N TYR A 536 -2.95 -18.22 22.50
CA TYR A 536 -2.16 -16.99 22.57
C TYR A 536 -2.72 -16.00 23.62
N HIS A 537 -4.00 -15.65 23.53
CA HIS A 537 -4.61 -14.72 24.50
C HIS A 537 -4.70 -15.31 25.91
N LEU A 538 -4.90 -16.62 26.06
CA LEU A 538 -4.88 -17.30 27.36
C LEU A 538 -3.50 -17.24 28.01
N THR A 539 -2.45 -17.43 27.22
CA THR A 539 -1.06 -17.30 27.68
C THR A 539 -0.84 -15.90 28.28
N MET A 540 -1.28 -14.86 27.58
CA MET A 540 -1.20 -13.48 28.08
C MET A 540 -2.02 -13.26 29.35
N ALA A 541 -3.30 -13.67 29.35
CA ALA A 541 -4.20 -13.47 30.49
C ALA A 541 -3.66 -14.17 31.75
N CYS A 542 -3.23 -15.43 31.63
CA CYS A 542 -2.66 -16.18 32.74
C CYS A 542 -1.32 -15.60 33.20
N ALA A 543 -0.43 -15.20 32.28
CA ALA A 543 0.86 -14.60 32.65
C ALA A 543 0.69 -13.31 33.48
N LEU A 544 -0.22 -12.43 33.04
CA LEU A 544 -0.49 -11.16 33.71
C LEU A 544 -1.23 -11.34 35.03
N TYR A 545 -2.11 -12.35 35.13
CA TYR A 545 -2.78 -12.71 36.37
C TYR A 545 -1.86 -13.45 37.37
N GLY A 546 -0.74 -14.02 36.91
CA GLY A 546 0.16 -14.82 37.75
C GLY A 546 -0.23 -16.31 37.84
N ASP A 547 -0.94 -16.83 36.84
CA ASP A 547 -1.35 -18.24 36.75
C ASP A 547 -0.31 -19.05 35.94
N TYR A 548 0.20 -20.13 36.55
CA TYR A 548 1.22 -21.01 35.96
C TYR A 548 0.75 -21.71 34.67
N ARG A 549 -0.57 -21.83 34.46
CA ARG A 549 -1.14 -22.40 33.23
C ARG A 549 -0.77 -21.62 31.97
N ALA A 550 -0.25 -20.39 32.10
CA ALA A 550 0.32 -19.63 31.00
C ALA A 550 1.37 -20.43 30.21
N ALA A 551 2.27 -21.17 30.89
CA ALA A 551 3.28 -21.99 30.23
C ALA A 551 2.64 -23.08 29.36
N LEU A 552 1.63 -23.78 29.91
CA LEU A 552 0.93 -24.87 29.21
C LEU A 552 0.25 -24.37 27.94
N PHE A 553 -0.50 -23.26 28.04
CA PHE A 553 -1.17 -22.69 26.87
C PHE A 553 -0.18 -22.14 25.84
N GLY A 554 0.92 -21.54 26.29
CA GLY A 554 1.94 -20.97 25.41
C GLY A 554 2.72 -22.04 24.65
N GLU A 555 3.11 -23.12 25.32
CA GLU A 555 3.80 -24.26 24.71
C GLU A 555 2.90 -25.01 23.73
N GLU A 556 1.61 -25.19 24.07
CA GLU A 556 0.64 -25.76 23.13
C GLU A 556 0.45 -24.87 21.89
N CYS A 557 0.36 -23.54 22.07
CA CYS A 557 0.26 -22.59 20.98
C CYS A 557 1.49 -22.66 20.06
N LEU A 558 2.69 -22.71 20.65
CA LEU A 558 3.95 -22.79 19.93
C LEU A 558 4.03 -24.08 19.11
N ALA A 559 3.74 -25.23 19.73
CA ALA A 559 3.75 -26.53 19.05
C ALA A 559 2.75 -26.58 17.88
N LEU A 560 1.56 -25.99 18.05
CA LEU A 560 0.56 -25.88 16.98
C LEU A 560 1.08 -25.04 15.79
N CYS A 561 1.75 -23.93 16.07
CA CYS A 561 2.32 -23.06 15.03
C CYS A 561 3.50 -23.73 14.31
N GLU A 562 4.38 -24.41 15.04
CA GLU A 562 5.52 -25.12 14.48
C GLU A 562 5.09 -26.32 13.62
N ALA A 563 4.12 -27.10 14.08
CA ALA A 563 3.52 -28.18 13.29
C ALA A 563 2.85 -27.68 12.00
N ALA A 564 2.34 -26.43 12.00
CA ALA A 564 1.78 -25.79 10.81
C ALA A 564 2.84 -25.08 9.95
N GLY A 565 4.08 -24.94 10.42
CA GLY A 565 5.10 -24.09 9.80
C GLY A 565 4.73 -22.60 9.72
N ALA A 566 3.76 -22.16 10.52
CA ALA A 566 3.19 -20.81 10.47
C ALA A 566 4.07 -19.81 11.25
N GLN A 567 5.09 -19.25 10.58
CA GLN A 567 6.11 -18.42 11.22
C GLN A 567 5.56 -17.15 11.87
N TRP A 568 4.62 -16.45 11.20
CA TRP A 568 4.02 -15.25 11.79
C TRP A 568 3.24 -15.60 13.05
N SER A 569 2.42 -16.66 13.04
CA SER A 569 1.69 -17.12 14.22
C SER A 569 2.64 -17.58 15.34
N ARG A 570 3.72 -18.27 14.98
CA ARG A 570 4.79 -18.67 15.91
C ARG A 570 5.37 -17.46 16.65
N SER A 571 5.59 -16.33 15.96
CA SER A 571 6.09 -15.11 16.59
C SER A 571 5.19 -14.59 17.72
N TYR A 572 3.86 -14.77 17.61
CA TYR A 572 2.91 -14.35 18.64
C TYR A 572 2.96 -15.29 19.86
N ALA A 573 3.07 -16.60 19.63
CA ALA A 573 3.27 -17.58 20.70
C ALA A 573 4.56 -17.32 21.48
N LEU A 574 5.67 -17.09 20.77
CA LEU A 574 6.97 -16.76 21.35
C LEU A 574 6.91 -15.46 22.17
N TRP A 575 6.26 -14.43 21.65
CA TRP A 575 6.09 -13.16 22.36
C TRP A 575 5.27 -13.34 23.65
N ALA A 576 4.18 -14.11 23.61
CA ALA A 576 3.36 -14.37 24.80
C ALA A 576 4.10 -15.21 25.86
N LEU A 577 4.89 -16.20 25.43
CA LEU A 577 5.79 -16.95 26.33
C LEU A 577 6.90 -16.05 26.89
N GLY A 578 7.39 -15.10 26.11
CA GLY A 578 8.31 -14.05 26.59
C GLY A 578 7.69 -13.22 27.71
N LEU A 579 6.44 -12.77 27.55
CA LEU A 579 5.71 -12.06 28.59
C LEU A 579 5.57 -12.89 29.88
N TYR A 580 5.32 -14.20 29.75
CA TYR A 580 5.30 -15.13 30.88
C TYR A 580 6.69 -15.24 31.55
N SER A 581 7.77 -15.43 30.78
CA SER A 581 9.14 -15.50 31.32
C SER A 581 9.54 -14.21 32.07
N TRP A 582 9.06 -13.04 31.65
CA TRP A 582 9.28 -11.80 32.38
C TRP A 582 8.67 -11.84 33.79
N ARG A 583 7.44 -12.35 33.93
CA ARG A 583 6.75 -12.49 35.23
C ARG A 583 7.44 -13.49 36.16
N GLN A 584 8.09 -14.50 35.60
CA GLN A 584 8.87 -15.48 36.35
C GLN A 584 10.31 -15.04 36.63
N GLY A 585 10.74 -13.87 36.14
CA GLY A 585 12.11 -13.40 36.30
C GLY A 585 13.14 -14.14 35.42
N GLU A 586 12.71 -14.92 34.43
CA GLU A 586 13.55 -15.68 33.51
C GLU A 586 14.08 -14.80 32.37
N ALA A 587 14.86 -13.77 32.70
CA ALA A 587 15.22 -12.71 31.75
C ALA A 587 15.95 -13.22 30.48
N ARG A 588 16.83 -14.21 30.62
CA ARG A 588 17.58 -14.78 29.50
C ARG A 588 16.66 -15.49 28.49
N ARG A 589 15.87 -16.46 28.97
CA ARG A 589 14.92 -17.22 28.14
C ARG A 589 13.92 -16.27 27.47
N GLY A 590 13.37 -15.32 28.23
CA GLY A 590 12.42 -14.35 27.69
C GLY A 590 13.01 -13.46 26.61
N THR A 591 14.25 -12.98 26.79
CA THR A 591 14.97 -12.19 25.77
C THR A 591 15.17 -12.98 24.47
N GLU A 592 15.61 -14.24 24.57
CA GLU A 592 15.81 -15.12 23.40
C GLU A 592 14.50 -15.33 22.63
N LEU A 593 13.40 -15.65 23.32
CA LEU A 593 12.07 -15.84 22.72
C LEU A 593 11.57 -14.57 22.00
N VAL A 594 11.65 -13.40 22.65
CA VAL A 594 11.12 -12.16 22.08
C VAL A 594 11.99 -11.64 20.95
N ARG A 595 13.32 -11.84 20.99
CA ARG A 595 14.20 -11.54 19.84
C ARG A 595 13.86 -12.40 18.64
N ASP A 596 13.58 -13.68 18.84
CA ASP A 596 13.20 -14.57 17.75
C ASP A 596 11.86 -14.14 17.13
N ALA A 597 10.88 -13.77 17.97
CA ALA A 597 9.64 -13.16 17.50
C ALA A 597 9.86 -11.85 16.71
N LEU A 598 10.78 -11.00 17.18
CA LEU A 598 11.09 -9.72 16.54
C LEU A 598 11.68 -9.91 15.12
N ARG A 599 12.54 -10.92 14.91
CA ARG A 599 13.11 -11.21 13.58
C ARG A 599 12.02 -11.51 12.56
N THR A 600 11.07 -12.38 12.91
CA THR A 600 9.95 -12.74 12.03
C THR A 600 9.06 -11.53 11.75
N ARG A 601 8.70 -10.76 12.78
CA ARG A 601 7.86 -9.57 12.65
C ARG A 601 8.52 -8.48 11.81
N TRP A 602 9.85 -8.36 11.88
CA TRP A 602 10.61 -7.45 11.02
C TRP A 602 10.62 -7.90 9.55
N ALA A 603 10.86 -9.19 9.29
CA ALA A 603 10.89 -9.73 7.92
C ALA A 603 9.57 -9.50 7.17
N VAL A 604 8.44 -9.68 7.85
CA VAL A 604 7.10 -9.44 7.27
C VAL A 604 6.62 -8.00 7.43
N GLN A 605 7.44 -7.11 7.99
CA GLN A 605 7.08 -5.72 8.28
C GLN A 605 5.78 -5.59 9.11
N ASP A 606 5.64 -6.34 10.19
CA ASP A 606 4.55 -6.20 11.17
C ASP A 606 4.90 -5.11 12.19
N GLY A 607 4.55 -3.85 11.89
CA GLY A 607 4.86 -2.70 12.74
C GLY A 607 4.32 -2.82 14.16
N TRP A 608 3.09 -3.30 14.29
CA TRP A 608 2.43 -3.49 15.59
C TRP A 608 3.14 -4.56 16.41
N GLY A 609 3.45 -5.70 15.79
CA GLY A 609 4.21 -6.75 16.42
C GLY A 609 5.63 -6.30 16.83
N MET A 610 6.32 -5.53 16.00
CA MET A 610 7.65 -5.02 16.32
C MET A 610 7.63 -4.09 17.55
N ALA A 611 6.64 -3.20 17.65
CA ALA A 611 6.50 -2.29 18.79
C ALA A 611 6.29 -3.05 20.11
N GLN A 612 5.45 -4.10 20.10
CA GLN A 612 5.28 -4.98 21.27
C GLN A 612 6.56 -5.72 21.67
N CYS A 613 7.33 -6.20 20.70
CA CYS A 613 8.59 -6.88 20.99
C CYS A 613 9.61 -5.92 21.62
N LEU A 614 9.73 -4.70 21.10
CA LEU A 614 10.65 -3.69 21.64
C LEU A 614 10.28 -3.27 23.08
N GLU A 615 8.99 -3.12 23.39
CA GLU A 615 8.54 -2.87 24.77
C GLU A 615 9.02 -3.98 25.72
N VAL A 616 8.71 -5.24 25.41
CA VAL A 616 9.04 -6.35 26.31
C VAL A 616 10.55 -6.57 26.42
N LEU A 617 11.31 -6.38 25.33
CA LEU A 617 12.78 -6.42 25.36
C LEU A 617 13.36 -5.32 26.25
N ALA A 618 12.77 -4.12 26.22
CA ALA A 618 13.18 -3.05 27.11
C ALA A 618 13.00 -3.46 28.59
N TRP A 619 11.89 -4.12 28.92
CA TRP A 619 11.63 -4.59 30.29
C TRP A 619 12.67 -5.62 30.74
N PHE A 620 13.06 -6.54 29.84
CA PHE A 620 14.14 -7.49 30.12
C PHE A 620 15.52 -6.82 30.28
N ALA A 621 15.82 -5.83 29.46
CA ALA A 621 17.07 -5.06 29.56
C ALA A 621 17.15 -4.31 30.89
N ALA A 622 16.05 -3.70 31.36
CA ALA A 622 15.98 -3.07 32.67
C ALA A 622 16.19 -4.09 33.81
N SER A 623 15.52 -5.24 33.73
CA SER A 623 15.68 -6.32 34.71
C SER A 623 17.10 -6.90 34.76
N SER A 624 17.82 -6.86 33.63
CA SER A 624 19.18 -7.38 33.49
C SER A 624 20.29 -6.35 33.76
N GLY A 625 19.94 -5.16 34.27
CA GLY A 625 20.93 -4.12 34.61
C GLY A 625 21.50 -3.36 33.41
N GLN A 626 20.74 -3.25 32.31
CA GLN A 626 21.10 -2.49 31.11
C GLN A 626 20.17 -1.28 30.92
N PRO A 627 20.20 -0.28 31.83
CA PRO A 627 19.18 0.77 31.87
C PRO A 627 19.22 1.71 30.65
N GLU A 628 20.39 2.05 30.11
CA GLU A 628 20.48 2.90 28.91
C GLU A 628 19.92 2.21 27.66
N ALA A 629 20.25 0.94 27.46
CA ALA A 629 19.73 0.13 26.36
C ALA A 629 18.20 -0.01 26.46
N SER A 630 17.69 -0.28 27.67
CA SER A 630 16.26 -0.31 27.95
C SER A 630 15.55 1.00 27.60
N ALA A 631 16.10 2.15 28.04
CA ALA A 631 15.53 3.46 27.72
C ALA A 631 15.50 3.73 26.20
N ARG A 632 16.55 3.35 25.46
CA ARG A 632 16.58 3.44 23.99
C ARG A 632 15.54 2.53 23.32
N MET A 633 15.34 1.32 23.83
CA MET A 633 14.31 0.41 23.32
C MET A 633 12.89 0.95 23.59
N LEU A 634 12.62 1.52 24.77
CA LEU A 634 11.36 2.21 25.06
C LEU A 634 11.12 3.40 24.12
N GLY A 635 12.16 4.20 23.86
CA GLY A 635 12.08 5.30 22.90
C GLY A 635 11.75 4.83 21.48
N SER A 636 12.40 3.75 21.05
CA SER A 636 12.17 3.10 19.76
C SER A 636 10.75 2.54 19.64
N ALA A 637 10.28 1.84 20.68
CA ALA A 637 8.91 1.33 20.77
C ALA A 637 7.90 2.47 20.70
N ALA A 638 8.10 3.56 21.46
CA ALA A 638 7.24 4.73 21.43
C ALA A 638 7.19 5.42 20.06
N ALA A 639 8.31 5.46 19.32
CA ALA A 639 8.32 5.93 17.93
C ALA A 639 7.51 5.01 17.02
N MET A 640 7.63 3.69 17.16
CA MET A 640 6.81 2.74 16.41
C MET A 640 5.32 2.86 16.75
N TRP A 641 4.95 2.87 18.03
CA TRP A 641 3.55 3.06 18.46
C TRP A 641 2.94 4.35 17.92
N ARG A 642 3.67 5.47 17.97
CA ARG A 642 3.24 6.74 17.37
C ARG A 642 3.10 6.65 15.85
N SER A 643 4.02 5.97 15.16
CA SER A 643 3.88 5.72 13.72
C SER A 643 2.66 4.87 13.39
N ILE A 644 2.23 4.04 14.35
CA ILE A 644 1.03 3.22 14.29
C ILE A 644 -0.20 4.03 14.78
N GLY A 645 -0.02 5.25 15.25
CA GLY A 645 -1.10 6.12 15.74
C GLY A 645 -1.71 5.69 17.07
N THR A 646 -1.02 4.87 17.88
CA THR A 646 -1.46 4.44 19.22
C THR A 646 -0.33 4.64 20.25
N SER A 647 -0.53 4.20 21.49
CA SER A 647 0.50 4.21 22.53
C SER A 647 0.39 2.99 23.44
N PRO A 648 1.47 2.59 24.15
CA PRO A 648 1.42 1.51 25.12
C PRO A 648 0.32 1.70 26.17
N SER A 649 0.03 2.96 26.55
CA SER A 649 -0.99 3.30 27.55
C SER A 649 -2.43 2.95 27.11
N GLY A 650 -2.67 2.83 25.79
CA GLY A 650 -3.93 2.34 25.23
C GLY A 650 -4.14 0.83 25.42
N PHE A 651 -3.10 0.12 25.85
CA PHE A 651 -3.10 -1.33 26.04
C PHE A 651 -2.80 -1.66 27.49
N ARG A 652 -3.82 -1.94 28.32
CA ARG A 652 -3.63 -2.22 29.76
C ARG A 652 -2.66 -3.36 30.04
N HIS A 653 -2.60 -4.35 29.14
CA HIS A 653 -1.68 -5.48 29.23
C HIS A 653 -0.20 -5.10 29.05
N LEU A 654 0.10 -3.93 28.47
CA LEU A 654 1.47 -3.38 28.35
C LEU A 654 1.72 -2.21 29.30
N ALA A 655 0.69 -1.42 29.60
CA ALA A 655 0.81 -0.18 30.35
C ALA A 655 1.53 -0.37 31.69
N ALA A 656 1.17 -1.39 32.48
CA ALA A 656 1.80 -1.64 33.77
C ALA A 656 3.30 -1.95 33.66
N GLY A 657 3.71 -2.79 32.69
CA GLY A 657 5.12 -3.11 32.46
C GLY A 657 5.91 -1.91 31.96
N HIS A 658 5.32 -1.11 31.07
CA HIS A 658 5.90 0.13 30.56
C HIS A 658 6.13 1.15 31.68
N GLU A 659 5.10 1.44 32.48
CA GLU A 659 5.15 2.41 33.58
C GLU A 659 6.14 1.98 34.66
N GLN A 660 6.12 0.71 35.07
CA GLN A 660 7.05 0.16 36.05
C GLN A 660 8.50 0.27 35.57
N THR A 661 8.75 -0.08 34.30
CA THR A 661 10.10 0.00 33.72
C THR A 661 10.55 1.45 33.60
N ALA A 662 9.72 2.35 33.08
CA ALA A 662 10.07 3.76 32.96
C ALA A 662 10.34 4.42 34.31
N ALA A 663 9.56 4.10 35.35
CA ALA A 663 9.81 4.58 36.71
C ALA A 663 11.14 4.06 37.27
N ARG A 664 11.43 2.77 37.09
CA ARG A 664 12.72 2.18 37.48
C ARG A 664 13.89 2.86 36.78
N LEU A 665 13.81 3.04 35.46
CA LEU A 665 14.89 3.65 34.67
C LEU A 665 15.17 5.09 35.07
N ARG A 666 14.14 5.89 35.40
CA ARG A 666 14.33 7.23 35.96
C ARG A 666 15.06 7.21 37.30
N GLY A 667 14.80 6.20 38.13
CA GLY A 667 15.53 5.98 39.38
C GLY A 667 16.99 5.56 39.14
N ASP A 668 17.22 4.63 38.21
CA ASP A 668 18.54 4.04 37.94
C ASP A 668 19.49 5.00 37.17
N LEU A 669 18.96 5.80 36.24
CA LEU A 669 19.75 6.73 35.39
C LEU A 669 19.69 8.20 35.84
N GLY A 670 18.63 8.60 36.53
CA GLY A 670 18.21 9.99 36.65
C GLY A 670 17.40 10.47 35.43
N GLU A 671 16.59 11.52 35.62
CA GLU A 671 15.62 12.01 34.62
C GLU A 671 16.27 12.38 33.29
N GLN A 672 17.34 13.20 33.33
CA GLN A 672 17.97 13.73 32.12
C GLN A 672 18.59 12.62 31.25
N ALA A 673 19.32 11.69 31.86
CA ALA A 673 19.95 10.58 31.15
C ALA A 673 18.91 9.60 30.58
N TYR A 674 17.82 9.36 31.30
CA TYR A 674 16.67 8.61 30.78
C TYR A 674 16.07 9.30 29.55
N GLU A 675 15.78 10.59 29.63
CA GLU A 675 15.21 11.34 28.50
C GLU A 675 16.12 11.38 27.28
N ASP A 676 17.42 11.56 27.47
CA ASP A 676 18.40 11.59 26.38
C ASP A 676 18.50 10.23 25.70
N ALA A 677 18.56 9.13 26.47
CA ALA A 677 18.55 7.77 25.93
C ALA A 677 17.23 7.43 25.22
N PHE A 678 16.09 7.81 25.80
CA PHE A 678 14.77 7.65 25.20
C PHE A 678 14.66 8.42 23.88
N ARG A 679 15.08 9.69 23.85
CA ARG A 679 15.10 10.52 22.63
C ARG A 679 16.02 9.93 21.56
N ALA A 680 17.19 9.43 21.94
CA ALA A 680 18.11 8.76 21.03
C ALA A 680 17.45 7.54 20.37
N GLY A 681 16.78 6.69 21.15
CA GLY A 681 16.00 5.56 20.63
C GLY A 681 14.85 5.98 19.72
N ALA A 682 14.07 6.98 20.14
CA ALA A 682 12.94 7.49 19.36
C ALA A 682 13.34 8.13 18.02
N GLY A 683 14.61 8.56 17.88
CA GLY A 683 15.17 9.10 16.64
C GLY A 683 15.66 8.04 15.64
N LEU A 684 15.76 6.78 16.05
CA LEU A 684 16.23 5.69 15.19
C LEU A 684 15.23 5.38 14.08
N ALA A 685 15.74 5.08 12.89
CA ALA A 685 14.92 4.46 11.84
C ALA A 685 14.50 3.04 12.28
N PRO A 686 13.34 2.53 11.85
CA PRO A 686 12.84 1.21 12.25
C PRO A 686 13.88 0.08 12.10
N ASP A 687 14.59 0.00 10.96
CA ASP A 687 15.63 -1.00 10.73
C ASP A 687 16.79 -0.90 11.75
N ALA A 688 17.20 0.32 12.10
CA ALA A 688 18.26 0.55 13.09
C ALA A 688 17.79 0.21 14.51
N ALA A 689 16.54 0.53 14.84
CA ALA A 689 15.93 0.16 16.13
C ALA A 689 15.85 -1.36 16.31
N VAL A 690 15.39 -2.08 15.28
CA VAL A 690 15.36 -3.55 15.28
C VAL A 690 16.78 -4.11 15.35
N GLY A 691 17.70 -3.60 14.53
CA GLY A 691 19.11 -4.00 14.55
C GLY A 691 19.72 -3.87 15.95
N HIS A 692 19.52 -2.72 16.61
CA HIS A 692 19.98 -2.49 17.98
C HIS A 692 19.41 -3.52 18.97
N ALA A 693 18.10 -3.75 18.94
CA ALA A 693 17.43 -4.70 19.85
C ALA A 693 17.86 -6.17 19.64
N LEU A 694 18.25 -6.54 18.41
CA LEU A 694 18.71 -7.88 18.07
C LEU A 694 20.18 -8.14 18.42
N HIS A 695 21.03 -7.11 18.37
CA HIS A 695 22.50 -7.25 18.51
C HIS A 695 23.04 -6.88 19.89
N ASP A 696 22.21 -6.37 20.81
CA ASP A 696 22.67 -6.08 22.17
C ASP A 696 23.14 -7.38 22.87
N PRO A 697 24.39 -7.49 23.33
CA PRO A 697 24.92 -8.74 23.87
C PRO A 697 24.04 -9.23 25.03
N ALA A 698 23.62 -10.49 24.96
CA ALA A 698 23.15 -11.19 26.16
C ALA A 698 24.27 -11.15 27.23
N PRO A 699 23.95 -11.08 28.52
CA PRO A 699 24.94 -10.84 29.57
C PRO A 699 26.07 -11.88 29.53
N THR A 700 27.31 -11.38 29.46
CA THR A 700 28.50 -12.14 29.84
C THR A 700 28.52 -12.30 31.35
N HIS A 701 28.71 -13.54 31.80
CA HIS A 701 28.73 -13.98 33.19
C HIS A 701 29.55 -13.07 34.13
N ALA A 702 28.96 -12.74 35.28
CA ALA A 702 29.66 -12.53 36.55
C ALA A 702 28.90 -13.28 37.64
#